data_AF-A0A5N4A9T2-F1
#
_entry.id   AF-A0A5N4A9T2-F1
#
_cell.length_a   1.000
_cell.length_b   1.000
_cell.length_c   1.000
_cell.angle_alpha   90.00
_cell.angle_beta   90.00
_cell.angle_gamma   90.00
#
_symmetry.space_group_name_H-M   'P 1'
#
loop_
_entity.id
_entity.type
_entity.pdbx_description
1 polymer ?
#
loop_
_entity_poly.entity_id
_entity_poly.type
_entity_poly.pdbx_seq_one_letter_code
_entity_poly.pdbx_strand_id
1 'polypeptide(L)'
;MSERCKEKQTKLKFTLPSSEEPPQVDVIFSREDDDLESKPDDPILLDANHPLLEHFQKTLKHHLERQIEHLRSEVFELETGAKKKMIAREQLGLETYEAQQVVNKQQRELEMCISELDHICAATEEMELELDEAKKTLSQKRLDVLEAERNELRLRTEVEGMNLLAQQMKDWEEDAESELIINQRIFGKTKKDKSSLIDEKRQLDAIIFKLMTETWRLEEELETMDMQIRVKEEERERLAESVANSNIDLETIASEHRSLLHSWNSLVVAISHRDKAYMTSKEELHKLEEEIRVVSAEVEQTKKLCKKEMERNERLTDFKLRLQADVDSCARSLEIEAKKRFQLETEMEHVQALTDQTELDIKKLTSENTGKKCELSALISEFEKLGSQKATLDNDILKMLEDQMTNDKAAKYLHKLVKKAKEKNRTMNIALAKIDNTNSRTLMDIEAQKCENEEIERFLSALVKQANDLEDELRACQREEEGLRCYASKKQRDMDVLTNKLEKVINQQGGFEVSPEELKIVALQKNIEEVQESTKKLRKFWLRQQGYVVNLSEQRQNQINDFNMLKKQLQLLIQKNLKINDELENYRRQEEVLSRSMVNLQNKITIMNELINKAKGNKIVMEKDTDTIQFDYSGKLHDAEMESLKIEADIADIEEDKMSLSKELIDVNREALVWEKKIQMAVATKKTMDKENGEGGEVGNMKAEIHRMHVRFGQLKKAEDKLIHDLDHCVSRRDAIITTNEAREKREKGASEKTRINFQRKLEDMRSKLKQMQTEVETLTKRIDASNDEEQRLMKEIAITQQDTAFAKRKIATLMENIEETKTGRQRNLELLVLKQKKLKVYSDLAKGRRPHLAYRTNEAISVEYDKQKQLNNSLINIAENLLSDFPLHVQVLTRISNTLKLPLLYLYK
;
A
#
# COMPACT_ATOMS: atom_id res chain seq x y z
N MET A 1 -60.07 50.33 17.82
CA MET A 1 -59.66 51.66 18.31
C MET A 1 -59.18 52.40 17.05
N SER A 2 -59.90 53.38 16.51
CA SER A 2 -60.09 54.74 17.05
C SER A 2 -58.77 55.51 17.15
N GLU A 3 -58.62 56.71 16.58
CA GLU A 3 -59.59 57.49 15.78
C GLU A 3 -58.93 58.66 15.00
N ARG A 4 -59.71 59.28 14.09
CA ARG A 4 -59.69 60.68 13.56
C ARG A 4 -58.35 61.44 13.42
N CYS A 5 -57.98 62.03 12.28
CA CYS A 5 -58.67 62.96 11.35
C CYS A 5 -58.82 64.42 11.88
N LYS A 6 -58.86 65.39 10.94
CA LYS A 6 -59.11 66.86 11.08
C LYS A 6 -57.86 67.74 11.39
N GLU A 7 -57.69 68.94 10.80
CA GLU A 7 -58.36 69.54 9.62
C GLU A 7 -57.53 70.64 8.90
N LYS A 8 -58.14 71.27 7.88
CA LYS A 8 -57.51 72.17 6.89
C LYS A 8 -57.41 73.65 7.32
N GLN A 9 -56.44 74.30 6.67
CA GLN A 9 -56.39 75.70 6.22
C GLN A 9 -57.73 76.48 6.14
N THR A 10 -57.64 77.81 6.28
CA THR A 10 -58.49 78.75 5.51
C THR A 10 -57.71 79.95 4.98
N LYS A 11 -58.13 80.43 3.80
CA LYS A 11 -57.66 81.63 3.07
C LYS A 11 -58.51 82.84 3.49
N LEU A 12 -57.96 84.04 3.75
CA LEU A 12 -57.43 85.03 2.80
C LEU A 12 -58.54 85.65 1.92
N LYS A 13 -59.04 86.85 2.30
CA LYS A 13 -59.24 88.01 1.41
C LYS A 13 -59.66 89.30 2.14
N PHE A 14 -59.19 90.41 1.59
CA PHE A 14 -59.56 91.80 1.90
C PHE A 14 -60.05 92.42 0.58
N THR A 15 -61.16 93.16 0.57
CA THR A 15 -61.57 94.04 -0.54
C THR A 15 -62.62 95.04 -0.05
N LEU A 16 -62.27 96.34 -0.08
CA LEU A 16 -62.90 97.46 -0.83
C LEU A 16 -64.45 97.51 -0.98
N PRO A 17 -65.08 98.71 -1.11
CA PRO A 17 -64.52 99.94 -1.72
C PRO A 17 -64.87 101.30 -1.06
N SER A 18 -64.44 102.39 -1.73
CA SER A 18 -65.04 103.75 -1.92
C SER A 18 -66.11 104.29 -0.94
N SER A 19 -66.17 105.59 -0.59
CA SER A 19 -65.86 106.78 -1.42
C SER A 19 -65.58 108.08 -0.62
N GLU A 20 -65.03 109.09 -1.31
CA GLU A 20 -65.34 110.54 -1.32
C GLU A 20 -66.21 111.17 -0.20
N GLU A 21 -65.96 112.37 0.36
CA GLU A 21 -64.83 113.34 0.28
C GLU A 21 -64.93 114.39 1.47
N PRO A 22 -64.19 115.53 1.56
CA PRO A 22 -63.99 116.34 2.80
C PRO A 22 -65.07 117.47 2.99
N PRO A 23 -64.95 118.53 3.86
CA PRO A 23 -63.80 119.02 4.65
C PRO A 23 -64.00 119.71 6.03
N GLN A 24 -62.85 119.94 6.72
CA GLN A 24 -62.45 121.12 7.54
C GLN A 24 -63.19 121.57 8.84
N VAL A 25 -62.45 122.38 9.62
CA VAL A 25 -62.83 123.31 10.73
C VAL A 25 -62.92 122.73 12.17
N ASP A 26 -61.81 122.89 12.90
CA ASP A 26 -61.60 123.53 14.22
C ASP A 26 -62.42 123.19 15.51
N VAL A 27 -61.85 123.62 16.66
CA VAL A 27 -62.43 123.74 18.03
C VAL A 27 -62.68 122.38 18.71
N ILE A 28 -61.90 121.88 19.69
CA ILE A 28 -61.39 122.43 20.99
C ILE A 28 -62.50 122.55 22.07
N PHE A 29 -62.09 122.47 23.34
CA PHE A 29 -62.85 122.49 24.61
C PHE A 29 -63.55 121.16 24.97
N SER A 30 -63.21 120.45 26.06
CA SER A 30 -62.94 120.79 27.49
C SER A 30 -64.20 120.71 28.36
N ARG A 31 -64.05 120.97 29.67
CA ARG A 31 -65.06 120.95 30.76
C ARG A 31 -65.29 119.54 31.33
N GLU A 32 -65.52 119.32 32.63
CA GLU A 32 -65.49 120.15 33.87
C GLU A 32 -65.44 119.15 35.08
N ASP A 33 -65.38 119.47 36.37
CA ASP A 33 -65.49 120.74 37.14
C ASP A 33 -64.79 120.59 38.53
N ASP A 34 -64.94 121.59 39.42
CA ASP A 34 -64.90 121.52 40.91
C ASP A 34 -63.56 121.20 41.66
N ASP A 35 -63.19 121.86 42.78
CA ASP A 35 -63.62 123.18 43.31
C ASP A 35 -62.69 123.76 44.43
N LEU A 36 -62.91 125.05 44.78
CA LEU A 36 -62.69 125.79 46.06
C LEU A 36 -61.36 125.79 46.89
N GLU A 37 -60.80 127.02 47.02
CA GLU A 37 -60.49 127.80 48.26
C GLU A 37 -59.24 127.66 49.19
N SER A 38 -58.83 128.85 49.69
CA SER A 38 -57.94 129.20 50.85
C SER A 38 -56.42 128.92 50.74
N LYS A 39 -55.46 129.84 51.02
CA LYS A 39 -55.23 130.92 52.03
C LYS A 39 -54.87 130.42 53.46
N PRO A 40 -54.07 131.18 54.25
CA PRO A 40 -52.88 132.02 53.98
C PRO A 40 -51.65 131.44 54.78
N ASP A 41 -50.46 132.03 54.99
CA ASP A 41 -50.05 133.36 55.50
C ASP A 41 -48.63 133.81 55.03
N ASP A 42 -48.42 135.12 55.07
CA ASP A 42 -47.18 135.90 54.83
C ASP A 42 -46.13 135.78 55.97
N PRO A 43 -44.94 136.46 55.94
CA PRO A 43 -44.29 137.29 54.90
C PRO A 43 -42.92 136.70 54.45
N ILE A 44 -42.08 137.28 53.57
CA ILE A 44 -41.69 138.69 53.35
C ILE A 44 -41.53 139.00 51.86
N LEU A 45 -42.04 140.18 51.46
CA LEU A 45 -41.97 140.74 50.12
C LEU A 45 -40.58 141.35 49.81
N LEU A 46 -40.02 141.05 48.64
CA LEU A 46 -38.99 141.88 47.99
C LEU A 46 -39.54 142.39 46.65
N ASP A 47 -39.19 143.63 46.30
CA ASP A 47 -39.91 144.41 45.27
C ASP A 47 -39.62 143.97 43.83
N ALA A 48 -40.60 144.18 42.94
CA ALA A 48 -40.69 143.65 41.58
C ALA A 48 -39.63 144.21 40.59
N ASN A 49 -38.80 145.16 41.04
CA ASN A 49 -37.76 145.83 40.25
C ASN A 49 -36.32 145.56 40.76
N HIS A 50 -36.09 144.47 41.51
CA HIS A 50 -34.75 144.15 42.02
C HIS A 50 -33.81 143.61 40.91
N PRO A 51 -32.57 144.13 40.75
CA PRO A 51 -31.66 143.83 39.63
C PRO A 51 -31.04 142.42 39.63
N LEU A 52 -31.61 141.46 40.36
CA LEU A 52 -31.31 140.02 40.26
C LEU A 52 -32.41 139.23 39.53
N LEU A 53 -33.60 139.81 39.33
CA LEU A 53 -34.70 139.22 38.56
C LEU A 53 -34.69 139.61 37.07
N GLU A 54 -33.92 140.65 36.70
CA GLU A 54 -33.87 141.19 35.34
C GLU A 54 -33.38 140.15 34.32
N HIS A 55 -32.42 139.29 34.69
CA HIS A 55 -31.93 138.22 33.81
C HIS A 55 -33.00 137.16 33.56
N PHE A 56 -33.76 136.77 34.58
CA PHE A 56 -34.86 135.80 34.47
C PHE A 56 -35.94 136.29 33.49
N GLN A 57 -36.35 137.55 33.64
CA GLN A 57 -37.37 138.18 32.80
C GLN A 57 -36.88 138.38 31.35
N LYS A 58 -35.60 138.74 31.15
CA LYS A 58 -34.99 138.84 29.80
C LYS A 58 -34.88 137.50 29.09
N THR A 59 -34.46 136.43 29.78
CA THR A 59 -34.38 135.07 29.19
C THR A 59 -35.76 134.60 28.71
N LEU A 60 -36.81 134.79 29.52
CA LEU A 60 -38.17 134.36 29.19
C LEU A 60 -38.73 135.09 27.95
N LYS A 61 -38.47 136.40 27.81
CA LYS A 61 -38.92 137.16 26.63
C LYS A 61 -38.20 136.74 25.35
N HIS A 62 -36.88 136.53 25.41
CA HIS A 62 -36.06 136.17 24.24
C HIS A 62 -36.34 134.76 23.71
N HIS A 63 -36.84 133.85 24.56
CA HIS A 63 -37.32 132.52 24.16
C HIS A 63 -38.51 132.63 23.19
N LEU A 64 -39.52 133.44 23.52
CA LEU A 64 -40.75 133.58 22.73
C LEU A 64 -40.51 134.29 21.39
N GLU A 65 -39.68 135.33 21.36
CA GLU A 65 -39.35 136.07 20.14
C GLU A 65 -38.59 135.20 19.11
N ARG A 66 -37.73 134.28 19.56
CA ARG A 66 -37.06 133.29 18.69
C ARG A 66 -38.00 132.28 18.06
N GLN A 67 -39.04 131.85 18.78
CA GLN A 67 -39.96 130.82 18.30
C GLN A 67 -40.80 131.29 17.11
N ILE A 68 -41.19 132.58 17.11
CA ILE A 68 -41.96 133.20 16.03
C ILE A 68 -41.14 133.35 14.75
N GLU A 69 -39.84 133.70 14.88
CA GLU A 69 -38.96 133.85 13.72
C GLU A 69 -38.59 132.48 13.09
N HIS A 70 -38.41 131.44 13.91
CA HIS A 70 -38.19 130.06 13.44
C HIS A 70 -39.31 129.59 12.50
N LEU A 71 -40.57 129.72 12.96
CA LEU A 71 -41.75 129.28 12.20
C LEU A 71 -41.90 130.05 10.87
N ARG A 72 -41.45 131.30 10.79
CA ARG A 72 -41.43 132.08 9.54
C ARG A 72 -40.39 131.58 8.55
N SER A 73 -39.17 131.27 9.01
CA SER A 73 -38.15 130.67 8.15
C SER A 73 -38.53 129.26 7.68
N GLU A 74 -39.14 128.47 8.56
CA GLU A 74 -39.56 127.09 8.28
C GLU A 74 -40.63 127.01 7.19
N VAL A 75 -41.62 127.91 7.19
CA VAL A 75 -42.61 128.03 6.09
C VAL A 75 -41.94 128.35 4.74
N PHE A 76 -40.94 129.23 4.72
CA PHE A 76 -40.21 129.59 3.48
C PHE A 76 -39.34 128.45 2.94
N GLU A 77 -38.68 127.69 3.82
CA GLU A 77 -37.97 126.46 3.42
C GLU A 77 -38.92 125.37 2.93
N LEU A 78 -40.12 125.25 3.51
CA LEU A 78 -41.14 124.30 3.06
C LEU A 78 -41.69 124.66 1.67
N GLU A 79 -42.00 125.92 1.37
CA GLU A 79 -42.46 126.33 0.03
C GLU A 79 -41.40 126.13 -1.06
N THR A 80 -40.14 126.50 -0.77
CA THR A 80 -39.04 126.34 -1.73
C THR A 80 -38.62 124.87 -1.87
N GLY A 81 -38.71 124.09 -0.79
CA GLY A 81 -38.55 122.63 -0.78
C GLY A 81 -39.65 121.91 -1.56
N ALA A 82 -40.90 122.35 -1.48
CA ALA A 82 -42.02 121.80 -2.24
C ALA A 82 -41.81 121.96 -3.76
N LYS A 83 -41.41 123.16 -4.22
CA LYS A 83 -41.10 123.42 -5.63
C LYS A 83 -39.95 122.54 -6.16
N LYS A 84 -38.89 122.34 -5.37
CA LYS A 84 -37.80 121.41 -5.72
C LYS A 84 -38.25 119.95 -5.74
N LYS A 85 -39.07 119.53 -4.77
CA LYS A 85 -39.64 118.17 -4.73
C LYS A 85 -40.60 117.89 -5.89
N MET A 86 -41.31 118.89 -6.39
CA MET A 86 -42.19 118.75 -7.56
C MET A 86 -41.38 118.43 -8.83
N ILE A 87 -40.34 119.21 -9.12
CA ILE A 87 -39.44 118.95 -10.26
C ILE A 87 -38.75 117.58 -10.10
N ALA A 88 -38.27 117.25 -8.90
CA ALA A 88 -37.70 115.94 -8.62
C ALA A 88 -38.71 114.79 -8.77
N ARG A 89 -40.02 115.02 -8.53
CA ARG A 89 -41.09 114.03 -8.77
C ARG A 89 -41.37 113.85 -10.26
N GLU A 90 -41.21 114.88 -11.07
CA GLU A 90 -41.35 114.81 -12.53
C GLU A 90 -40.15 114.10 -13.16
N GLN A 91 -38.93 114.39 -12.70
CA GLN A 91 -37.72 113.65 -13.10
C GLN A 91 -37.76 112.19 -12.65
N LEU A 92 -38.11 111.91 -11.39
CA LEU A 92 -38.34 110.54 -10.91
C LEU A 92 -39.51 109.86 -11.66
N GLY A 93 -40.48 110.62 -12.15
CA GLY A 93 -41.57 110.13 -13.01
C GLY A 93 -41.07 109.66 -14.38
N LEU A 94 -40.10 110.38 -14.97
CA LEU A 94 -39.42 109.97 -16.20
C LEU A 94 -38.51 108.76 -15.94
N GLU A 95 -37.67 108.79 -14.91
CA GLU A 95 -36.78 107.68 -14.54
C GLU A 95 -37.58 106.40 -14.20
N THR A 96 -38.71 106.53 -13.49
CA THR A 96 -39.59 105.38 -13.23
C THR A 96 -40.36 104.92 -14.46
N TYR A 97 -40.69 105.79 -15.42
CA TYR A 97 -41.27 105.38 -16.69
C TYR A 97 -40.27 104.66 -17.59
N GLU A 98 -39.01 105.13 -17.66
CA GLU A 98 -37.93 104.42 -18.35
C GLU A 98 -37.62 103.08 -17.68
N ALA A 99 -37.55 103.04 -16.35
CA ALA A 99 -37.43 101.80 -15.59
C ALA A 99 -38.64 100.87 -15.81
N GLN A 100 -39.86 101.39 -15.88
CA GLN A 100 -41.06 100.61 -16.22
C GLN A 100 -41.00 100.06 -17.65
N GLN A 101 -40.37 100.77 -18.59
CA GLN A 101 -40.16 100.29 -19.96
C GLN A 101 -39.05 99.22 -20.02
N VAL A 102 -37.96 99.36 -19.25
CA VAL A 102 -36.93 98.31 -19.09
C VAL A 102 -37.52 97.08 -18.42
N VAL A 103 -38.29 97.24 -17.35
CA VAL A 103 -39.02 96.14 -16.68
C VAL A 103 -40.04 95.50 -17.62
N ASN A 104 -40.73 96.26 -18.49
CA ASN A 104 -41.61 95.67 -19.52
C ASN A 104 -40.84 94.93 -20.64
N LYS A 105 -39.58 95.28 -20.90
CA LYS A 105 -38.71 94.48 -21.79
C LYS A 105 -38.27 93.20 -21.08
N GLN A 106 -37.75 93.32 -19.86
CA GLN A 106 -37.34 92.19 -19.03
C GLN A 106 -38.51 91.24 -18.69
N GLN A 107 -39.73 91.75 -18.54
CA GLN A 107 -40.93 90.91 -18.39
C GLN A 107 -41.28 90.19 -19.69
N ARG A 108 -41.14 90.80 -20.87
CA ARG A 108 -41.32 90.08 -22.15
C ARG A 108 -40.19 89.09 -22.43
N GLU A 109 -38.96 89.41 -22.05
CA GLU A 109 -37.80 88.51 -22.12
C GLU A 109 -37.98 87.33 -21.14
N LEU A 110 -38.52 87.57 -19.94
CA LEU A 110 -38.90 86.53 -18.99
C LEU A 110 -40.14 85.75 -19.46
N GLU A 111 -41.16 86.37 -20.04
CA GLU A 111 -42.32 85.67 -20.62
C GLU A 111 -41.91 84.81 -21.82
N MET A 112 -40.96 85.29 -22.63
CA MET A 112 -40.32 84.49 -23.69
C MET A 112 -39.54 83.32 -23.06
N CYS A 113 -38.61 83.55 -22.15
CA CYS A 113 -37.84 82.48 -21.51
C CYS A 113 -38.70 81.54 -20.65
N ILE A 114 -39.85 81.98 -20.14
CA ILE A 114 -40.87 81.12 -19.51
C ILE A 114 -41.60 80.31 -20.58
N SER A 115 -41.98 80.88 -21.73
CA SER A 115 -42.58 80.11 -22.83
C SER A 115 -41.60 79.13 -23.49
N GLU A 116 -40.30 79.47 -23.52
CA GLU A 116 -39.21 78.59 -23.94
C GLU A 116 -38.96 77.51 -22.88
N LEU A 117 -39.00 77.84 -21.58
CA LEU A 117 -38.95 76.85 -20.51
C LEU A 117 -40.18 75.95 -20.48
N ASP A 118 -41.38 76.46 -20.72
CA ASP A 118 -42.62 75.67 -20.79
C ASP A 118 -42.61 74.77 -22.03
N HIS A 119 -42.08 75.25 -23.16
CA HIS A 119 -41.88 74.42 -24.37
C HIS A 119 -40.76 73.38 -24.16
N ILE A 120 -39.67 73.71 -23.47
CA ILE A 120 -38.61 72.76 -23.12
C ILE A 120 -39.12 71.76 -22.09
N CYS A 121 -39.85 72.18 -21.06
CA CYS A 121 -40.47 71.33 -20.06
C CYS A 121 -41.49 70.39 -20.71
N ALA A 122 -42.39 70.90 -21.55
CA ALA A 122 -43.32 70.07 -22.31
C ALA A 122 -42.59 69.10 -23.25
N ALA A 123 -41.53 69.52 -23.94
CA ALA A 123 -40.73 68.63 -24.77
C ALA A 123 -39.93 67.61 -23.94
N THR A 124 -39.51 67.93 -22.71
CA THR A 124 -38.89 66.96 -21.80
C THR A 124 -39.91 66.06 -21.12
N GLU A 125 -41.13 66.51 -20.85
CA GLU A 125 -42.23 65.66 -20.35
C GLU A 125 -42.73 64.72 -21.46
N GLU A 126 -42.82 65.19 -22.70
CA GLU A 126 -43.11 64.38 -23.89
C GLU A 126 -41.98 63.39 -24.16
N MET A 127 -40.70 63.81 -24.12
CA MET A 127 -39.54 62.91 -24.22
C MET A 127 -39.39 61.98 -23.00
N GLU A 128 -39.79 62.37 -21.79
CA GLU A 128 -39.81 61.49 -20.62
C GLU A 128 -40.97 60.51 -20.66
N LEU A 129 -42.13 60.89 -21.22
CA LEU A 129 -43.25 59.98 -21.51
C LEU A 129 -42.88 59.00 -22.63
N GLU A 130 -42.32 59.47 -23.76
CA GLU A 130 -41.78 58.62 -24.81
C GLU A 130 -40.67 57.71 -24.27
N LEU A 131 -39.79 58.22 -23.40
CA LEU A 131 -38.74 57.42 -22.76
C LEU A 131 -39.29 56.44 -21.72
N ASP A 132 -40.36 56.76 -21.00
CA ASP A 132 -41.00 55.85 -20.06
C ASP A 132 -41.91 54.83 -20.75
N GLU A 133 -42.52 55.16 -21.88
CA GLU A 133 -43.15 54.21 -22.79
C GLU A 133 -42.10 53.35 -23.51
N ALA A 134 -40.94 53.92 -23.89
CA ALA A 134 -39.79 53.15 -24.37
C ALA A 134 -39.20 52.26 -23.28
N LYS A 135 -39.13 52.68 -22.01
CA LYS A 135 -38.73 51.83 -20.87
C LYS A 135 -39.79 50.76 -20.57
N LYS A 136 -41.09 51.09 -20.61
CA LYS A 136 -42.18 50.11 -20.40
C LYS A 136 -42.21 49.09 -21.52
N THR A 137 -42.10 49.52 -22.78
CA THR A 137 -42.03 48.62 -23.94
C THR A 137 -40.68 47.90 -24.03
N LEU A 138 -39.56 48.45 -23.59
CA LEU A 138 -38.28 47.72 -23.46
C LEU A 138 -38.30 46.76 -22.27
N SER A 139 -39.00 47.07 -21.18
CA SER A 139 -39.20 46.17 -20.04
C SER A 139 -40.16 45.04 -20.41
N GLN A 140 -41.26 45.34 -21.11
CA GLN A 140 -42.14 44.35 -21.70
C GLN A 140 -41.41 43.53 -22.75
N LYS A 141 -40.65 44.13 -23.67
CA LYS A 141 -39.85 43.39 -24.65
C LYS A 141 -38.70 42.61 -24.03
N ARG A 142 -38.15 43.02 -22.88
CA ARG A 142 -37.24 42.19 -22.06
C ARG A 142 -37.98 41.06 -21.37
N LEU A 143 -39.22 41.24 -20.93
CA LEU A 143 -40.03 40.16 -20.39
C LEU A 143 -40.44 39.18 -21.49
N ASP A 144 -40.94 39.68 -22.62
CA ASP A 144 -41.23 38.94 -23.85
C ASP A 144 -39.99 38.22 -24.36
N VAL A 145 -38.80 38.82 -24.30
CA VAL A 145 -37.53 38.18 -24.69
C VAL A 145 -37.08 37.17 -23.64
N LEU A 146 -37.22 37.41 -22.34
CA LEU A 146 -36.92 36.39 -21.32
C LEU A 146 -37.92 35.24 -21.34
N GLU A 147 -39.19 35.49 -21.65
CA GLU A 147 -40.21 34.47 -21.89
C GLU A 147 -40.01 33.78 -23.24
N ALA A 148 -39.55 34.49 -24.28
CA ALA A 148 -39.19 33.89 -25.56
C ALA A 148 -37.90 33.07 -25.46
N GLU A 149 -36.88 33.50 -24.71
CA GLU A 149 -35.66 32.75 -24.39
C GLU A 149 -35.98 31.56 -23.50
N ARG A 150 -36.93 31.68 -22.56
CA ARG A 150 -37.38 30.56 -21.71
C ARG A 150 -38.26 29.58 -22.45
N ASN A 151 -39.12 30.05 -23.36
CA ASN A 151 -39.88 29.21 -24.28
C ASN A 151 -38.98 28.64 -25.39
N GLU A 152 -37.95 29.34 -25.85
CA GLU A 152 -36.95 28.84 -26.79
C GLU A 152 -36.07 27.81 -26.10
N LEU A 153 -35.63 28.02 -24.86
CA LEU A 153 -34.92 27.02 -24.08
C LEU A 153 -35.80 25.80 -23.83
N ARG A 154 -37.10 26.00 -23.51
CA ARG A 154 -38.05 24.89 -23.38
C ARG A 154 -38.22 24.16 -24.72
N LEU A 155 -38.45 24.88 -25.82
CA LEU A 155 -38.57 24.35 -27.18
C LEU A 155 -37.25 23.73 -27.67
N ARG A 156 -36.08 24.18 -27.23
CA ARG A 156 -34.78 23.56 -27.47
C ARG A 156 -34.66 22.27 -26.68
N THR A 157 -35.05 22.22 -25.40
CA THR A 157 -35.08 20.95 -24.66
C THR A 157 -36.17 19.98 -25.17
N GLU A 158 -37.28 20.49 -25.70
CA GLU A 158 -38.32 19.71 -26.38
C GLU A 158 -37.83 19.25 -27.75
N VAL A 159 -37.09 20.05 -28.52
CA VAL A 159 -36.49 19.66 -29.81
C VAL A 159 -35.27 18.78 -29.63
N GLU A 160 -34.46 18.95 -28.60
CA GLU A 160 -33.38 18.03 -28.20
C GLU A 160 -33.97 16.72 -27.69
N GLY A 161 -35.07 16.76 -26.94
CA GLY A 161 -35.84 15.59 -26.53
C GLY A 161 -36.52 14.87 -27.70
N MET A 162 -37.08 15.62 -28.66
CA MET A 162 -37.68 15.07 -29.89
C MET A 162 -36.62 14.64 -30.91
N ASN A 163 -35.44 15.24 -30.95
CA ASN A 163 -34.30 14.80 -31.76
C ASN A 163 -33.65 13.57 -31.12
N LEU A 164 -33.55 13.48 -29.79
CA LEU A 164 -33.12 12.28 -29.09
C LEU A 164 -34.15 11.16 -29.27
N LEU A 165 -35.46 11.46 -29.22
CA LEU A 165 -36.52 10.49 -29.52
C LEU A 165 -36.52 10.09 -31.00
N ALA A 166 -36.32 11.03 -31.93
CA ALA A 166 -36.23 10.73 -33.36
C ALA A 166 -34.94 9.98 -33.71
N GLN A 167 -33.84 10.24 -33.00
CA GLN A 167 -32.62 9.45 -33.10
C GLN A 167 -32.81 8.08 -32.48
N GLN A 168 -33.44 7.94 -31.31
CA GLN A 168 -33.80 6.63 -30.74
C GLN A 168 -34.76 5.86 -31.64
N MET A 169 -35.75 6.52 -32.26
CA MET A 169 -36.64 5.91 -33.25
C MET A 169 -35.90 5.54 -34.53
N LYS A 170 -34.93 6.34 -34.98
CA LYS A 170 -34.09 6.02 -36.15
C LYS A 170 -33.08 4.93 -35.86
N ASP A 171 -32.52 4.89 -34.66
CA ASP A 171 -31.65 3.81 -34.16
C ASP A 171 -32.50 2.54 -34.00
N TRP A 172 -33.77 2.64 -33.56
CA TRP A 172 -34.73 1.53 -33.58
C TRP A 172 -35.21 1.15 -34.98
N GLU A 173 -35.27 2.07 -35.94
CA GLU A 173 -35.55 1.77 -37.36
C GLU A 173 -34.34 1.12 -38.03
N GLU A 174 -33.11 1.51 -37.71
CA GLU A 174 -31.88 0.85 -38.19
C GLU A 174 -31.63 -0.50 -37.48
N ASP A 175 -31.93 -0.62 -36.18
CA ASP A 175 -31.98 -1.90 -35.47
C ASP A 175 -33.10 -2.79 -36.03
N ALA A 176 -34.30 -2.25 -36.28
CA ALA A 176 -35.40 -3.01 -36.85
C ALA A 176 -35.15 -3.38 -38.32
N GLU A 177 -34.58 -2.51 -39.15
CA GLU A 177 -34.18 -2.84 -40.53
C GLU A 177 -33.01 -3.81 -40.55
N SER A 178 -32.02 -3.66 -39.67
CA SER A 178 -30.92 -4.62 -39.57
C SER A 178 -31.39 -5.97 -39.04
N GLU A 179 -32.29 -6.02 -38.06
CA GLU A 179 -33.02 -7.23 -37.67
C GLU A 179 -33.93 -7.74 -38.78
N LEU A 180 -34.55 -6.91 -39.62
CA LEU A 180 -35.38 -7.37 -40.75
C LEU A 180 -34.50 -7.91 -41.88
N ILE A 181 -33.30 -7.35 -42.11
CA ILE A 181 -32.28 -7.86 -43.03
C ILE A 181 -31.64 -9.14 -42.48
N ILE A 182 -31.38 -9.22 -41.17
CA ILE A 182 -30.93 -10.42 -40.47
C ILE A 182 -32.02 -11.49 -40.52
N ASN A 183 -33.29 -11.17 -40.29
CA ASN A 183 -34.42 -12.08 -40.40
C ASN A 183 -34.74 -12.44 -41.86
N GLN A 184 -34.47 -11.59 -42.85
CA GLN A 184 -34.50 -11.96 -44.28
C GLN A 184 -33.33 -12.89 -44.63
N ARG A 185 -32.14 -12.69 -44.05
CA ARG A 185 -30.96 -13.54 -44.23
C ARG A 185 -31.11 -14.88 -43.51
N ILE A 186 -31.71 -14.88 -42.31
CA ILE A 186 -32.09 -16.08 -41.56
C ILE A 186 -33.23 -16.77 -42.30
N PHE A 187 -34.31 -16.09 -42.71
CA PHE A 187 -35.38 -16.71 -43.51
C PHE A 187 -34.87 -17.24 -44.85
N GLY A 188 -33.96 -16.53 -45.53
CA GLY A 188 -33.29 -16.99 -46.73
C GLY A 188 -32.40 -18.21 -46.48
N LYS A 189 -31.66 -18.22 -45.37
CA LYS A 189 -30.88 -19.37 -44.89
C LYS A 189 -31.82 -20.53 -44.53
N THR A 190 -32.76 -20.37 -43.61
CA THR A 190 -33.80 -21.33 -43.25
C THR A 190 -34.61 -21.82 -44.45
N LYS A 191 -34.81 -21.03 -45.51
CA LYS A 191 -35.43 -21.48 -46.78
C LYS A 191 -34.47 -22.36 -47.59
N LYS A 192 -33.18 -22.04 -47.62
CA LYS A 192 -32.12 -22.88 -48.22
C LYS A 192 -31.90 -24.17 -47.42
N ASP A 193 -31.76 -24.08 -46.10
CA ASP A 193 -31.64 -25.17 -45.14
C ASP A 193 -32.92 -26.03 -45.15
N LYS A 194 -34.12 -25.45 -45.34
CA LYS A 194 -35.35 -26.21 -45.57
C LYS A 194 -35.38 -26.87 -46.94
N SER A 195 -34.76 -26.28 -47.97
CA SER A 195 -34.59 -26.96 -49.26
C SER A 195 -33.61 -28.12 -49.14
N SER A 196 -32.46 -27.95 -48.48
CA SER A 196 -31.51 -29.04 -48.25
C SER A 196 -32.12 -30.11 -47.35
N LEU A 197 -32.86 -29.76 -46.29
CA LEU A 197 -33.63 -30.72 -45.49
C LEU A 197 -34.72 -31.42 -46.29
N ILE A 198 -35.34 -30.79 -47.30
CA ILE A 198 -36.29 -31.45 -48.22
C ILE A 198 -35.56 -32.41 -49.16
N ASP A 199 -34.38 -32.04 -49.66
CA ASP A 199 -33.58 -32.87 -50.56
C ASP A 199 -32.83 -34.00 -49.82
N GLU A 200 -32.43 -33.79 -48.57
CA GLU A 200 -31.99 -34.78 -47.61
C GLU A 200 -33.16 -35.70 -47.23
N LYS A 201 -34.37 -35.16 -46.96
CA LYS A 201 -35.57 -35.97 -46.72
C LYS A 201 -35.92 -36.81 -47.96
N ARG A 202 -35.73 -36.30 -49.19
CA ARG A 202 -35.86 -37.08 -50.43
C ARG A 202 -34.79 -38.16 -50.58
N GLN A 203 -33.55 -37.89 -50.17
CA GLN A 203 -32.48 -38.89 -50.12
C GLN A 203 -32.78 -39.97 -49.07
N LEU A 204 -33.26 -39.57 -47.89
CA LEU A 204 -33.73 -40.47 -46.84
C LEU A 204 -34.97 -41.25 -47.27
N ASP A 205 -35.93 -40.67 -47.99
CA ASP A 205 -37.06 -41.39 -48.61
C ASP A 205 -36.56 -42.42 -49.61
N ALA A 206 -35.57 -42.09 -50.44
CA ALA A 206 -34.97 -43.02 -51.40
C ALA A 206 -34.14 -44.12 -50.71
N ILE A 207 -33.54 -43.83 -49.56
CA ILE A 207 -32.87 -44.83 -48.70
C ILE A 207 -33.90 -45.70 -47.99
N ILE A 208 -34.98 -45.13 -47.45
CA ILE A 208 -36.10 -45.85 -46.82
C ILE A 208 -36.78 -46.75 -47.86
N PHE A 209 -37.01 -46.28 -49.09
CA PHE A 209 -37.55 -47.10 -50.16
C PHE A 209 -36.61 -48.25 -50.53
N LYS A 210 -35.29 -47.98 -50.66
CA LYS A 210 -34.29 -49.04 -50.86
C LYS A 210 -34.26 -50.05 -49.70
N LEU A 211 -34.31 -49.57 -48.47
CA LEU A 211 -34.37 -50.40 -47.27
C LEU A 211 -35.68 -51.19 -47.21
N MET A 212 -36.82 -50.64 -47.62
CA MET A 212 -38.09 -51.37 -47.72
C MET A 212 -38.05 -52.43 -48.81
N THR A 213 -37.50 -52.13 -49.99
CA THR A 213 -37.32 -53.15 -51.04
C THR A 213 -36.33 -54.23 -50.63
N GLU A 214 -35.29 -53.87 -49.86
CA GLU A 214 -34.34 -54.83 -49.30
C GLU A 214 -34.95 -55.64 -48.15
N THR A 215 -35.81 -55.03 -47.32
CA THR A 215 -36.60 -55.75 -46.30
C THR A 215 -37.55 -56.74 -46.98
N TRP A 216 -38.29 -56.34 -48.04
CA TRP A 216 -39.14 -57.27 -48.79
C TRP A 216 -38.33 -58.39 -49.46
N ARG A 217 -37.14 -58.08 -49.99
CA ARG A 217 -36.20 -59.08 -50.53
C ARG A 217 -35.70 -60.04 -49.44
N LEU A 218 -35.44 -59.53 -48.24
CA LEU A 218 -35.03 -60.31 -47.06
C LEU A 218 -36.20 -61.08 -46.42
N GLU A 219 -37.44 -60.62 -46.57
CA GLU A 219 -38.67 -61.32 -46.16
C GLU A 219 -38.97 -62.47 -47.14
N GLU A 220 -38.75 -62.30 -48.45
CA GLU A 220 -38.82 -63.36 -49.45
C GLU A 220 -37.66 -64.38 -49.28
N GLU A 221 -36.44 -63.90 -48.98
CA GLU A 221 -35.33 -64.77 -48.57
C GLU A 221 -35.65 -65.50 -47.25
N LEU A 222 -36.30 -64.85 -46.28
CA LEU A 222 -36.74 -65.51 -45.04
C LEU A 222 -37.82 -66.56 -45.30
N GLU A 223 -38.83 -66.31 -46.13
CA GLU A 223 -39.87 -67.31 -46.43
C GLU A 223 -39.28 -68.51 -47.20
N THR A 224 -38.35 -68.28 -48.13
CA THR A 224 -37.64 -69.36 -48.83
C THR A 224 -36.64 -70.09 -47.94
N MET A 225 -36.02 -69.41 -46.96
CA MET A 225 -35.19 -70.03 -45.93
C MET A 225 -36.03 -70.81 -44.91
N ASP A 226 -37.20 -70.33 -44.50
CA ASP A 226 -38.16 -71.03 -43.63
C ASP A 226 -38.72 -72.28 -44.33
N MET A 227 -38.95 -72.21 -45.65
CA MET A 227 -39.33 -73.38 -46.43
C MET A 227 -38.17 -74.39 -46.55
N GLN A 228 -36.93 -73.91 -46.72
CA GLN A 228 -35.75 -74.78 -46.62
C GLN A 228 -35.55 -75.35 -45.21
N ILE A 229 -35.82 -74.59 -44.16
CA ILE A 229 -35.77 -75.03 -42.76
C ILE A 229 -36.81 -76.13 -42.55
N ARG A 230 -38.07 -75.96 -42.97
CA ARG A 230 -39.09 -77.04 -42.89
C ARG A 230 -38.65 -78.32 -43.59
N VAL A 231 -38.11 -78.23 -44.82
CA VAL A 231 -37.57 -79.41 -45.54
C VAL A 231 -36.35 -80.00 -44.82
N LYS A 232 -35.49 -79.17 -44.23
CA LYS A 232 -34.34 -79.62 -43.42
C LYS A 232 -34.73 -80.12 -42.04
N GLU A 233 -35.89 -79.74 -41.52
CA GLU A 233 -36.50 -80.29 -40.32
C GLU A 233 -37.12 -81.65 -40.62
N GLU A 234 -37.84 -81.84 -41.73
CA GLU A 234 -38.29 -83.17 -42.18
C GLU A 234 -37.12 -84.12 -42.52
N GLU A 235 -36.02 -83.61 -43.10
CA GLU A 235 -34.79 -84.39 -43.24
C GLU A 235 -34.12 -84.66 -41.88
N ARG A 236 -34.08 -83.68 -40.98
CA ARG A 236 -33.51 -83.82 -39.64
C ARG A 236 -34.32 -84.78 -38.77
N GLU A 237 -35.64 -84.84 -38.90
CA GLU A 237 -36.50 -85.79 -38.20
C GLU A 237 -36.25 -87.20 -38.71
N ARG A 238 -36.24 -87.43 -40.04
CA ARG A 238 -35.86 -88.74 -40.60
C ARG A 238 -34.42 -89.14 -40.27
N LEU A 239 -33.49 -88.18 -40.19
CA LEU A 239 -32.14 -88.40 -39.69
C LEU A 239 -32.11 -88.62 -38.17
N ALA A 240 -33.02 -88.02 -37.40
CA ALA A 240 -33.14 -88.21 -35.96
C ALA A 240 -33.81 -89.55 -35.61
N GLU A 241 -34.73 -90.05 -36.43
CA GLU A 241 -35.24 -91.43 -36.39
C GLU A 241 -34.13 -92.42 -36.74
N SER A 242 -33.39 -92.16 -37.83
CA SER A 242 -32.22 -92.97 -38.22
C SER A 242 -31.14 -92.98 -37.13
N VAL A 243 -30.86 -91.83 -36.51
CA VAL A 243 -29.96 -91.68 -35.36
C VAL A 243 -30.57 -92.26 -34.08
N ALA A 244 -31.88 -92.25 -33.87
CA ALA A 244 -32.53 -92.90 -32.73
C ALA A 244 -32.43 -94.43 -32.85
N ASN A 245 -32.67 -94.98 -34.03
CA ASN A 245 -32.44 -96.39 -34.33
C ASN A 245 -30.94 -96.75 -34.19
N SER A 246 -30.05 -95.93 -34.75
CA SER A 246 -28.60 -96.08 -34.56
C SER A 246 -28.17 -95.91 -33.10
N ASN A 247 -28.89 -95.13 -32.30
CA ASN A 247 -28.66 -94.96 -30.87
C ASN A 247 -29.21 -96.15 -30.07
N ILE A 248 -30.27 -96.83 -30.51
CA ILE A 248 -30.73 -98.10 -29.95
C ILE A 248 -29.70 -99.20 -30.26
N ASP A 249 -29.16 -99.22 -31.49
CA ASP A 249 -28.04 -100.10 -31.85
C ASP A 249 -26.76 -99.76 -31.06
N LEU A 250 -26.45 -98.47 -30.87
CA LEU A 250 -25.35 -98.05 -30.00
C LEU A 250 -25.63 -98.26 -28.51
N GLU A 251 -26.88 -98.28 -28.05
CA GLU A 251 -27.24 -98.56 -26.65
C GLU A 251 -27.20 -100.05 -26.34
N THR A 252 -27.57 -100.90 -27.31
CA THR A 252 -27.39 -102.36 -27.22
C THR A 252 -25.91 -102.71 -27.28
N ILE A 253 -25.14 -102.20 -28.26
CA ILE A 253 -23.67 -102.30 -28.29
C ILE A 253 -23.05 -101.71 -27.02
N ALA A 254 -23.57 -100.59 -26.48
CA ALA A 254 -23.09 -100.02 -25.22
C ALA A 254 -23.52 -100.85 -24.01
N SER A 255 -24.54 -101.71 -24.10
CA SER A 255 -24.93 -102.64 -23.03
C SER A 255 -24.04 -103.90 -23.03
N GLU A 256 -23.68 -104.40 -24.22
CA GLU A 256 -22.65 -105.41 -24.40
C GLU A 256 -21.29 -104.88 -23.96
N HIS A 257 -20.92 -103.66 -24.39
CA HIS A 257 -19.71 -102.97 -23.96
C HIS A 257 -19.75 -102.58 -22.48
N ARG A 258 -20.91 -102.29 -21.87
CA ARG A 258 -21.04 -102.16 -20.40
C ARG A 258 -20.84 -103.50 -19.69
N SER A 259 -21.25 -104.61 -20.30
CA SER A 259 -21.05 -105.96 -19.74
C SER A 259 -19.59 -106.42 -19.87
N LEU A 260 -18.96 -106.14 -21.02
CA LEU A 260 -17.52 -106.33 -21.27
C LEU A 260 -16.68 -105.37 -20.43
N LEU A 261 -17.08 -104.10 -20.26
CA LEU A 261 -16.46 -103.19 -19.30
C LEU A 261 -16.73 -103.61 -17.87
N HIS A 262 -17.82 -104.32 -17.54
CA HIS A 262 -18.02 -104.80 -16.17
C HIS A 262 -17.08 -105.96 -15.85
N SER A 263 -16.94 -106.94 -16.78
CA SER A 263 -15.97 -108.02 -16.62
C SER A 263 -14.51 -107.53 -16.72
N TRP A 264 -14.22 -106.63 -17.66
CA TRP A 264 -12.90 -105.99 -17.79
C TRP A 264 -12.61 -105.05 -16.61
N ASN A 265 -13.56 -104.26 -16.11
CA ASN A 265 -13.37 -103.48 -14.88
C ASN A 265 -13.25 -104.38 -13.65
N SER A 266 -13.86 -105.57 -13.61
CA SER A 266 -13.61 -106.54 -12.53
C SER A 266 -12.15 -107.02 -12.58
N LEU A 267 -11.63 -107.34 -13.78
CA LEU A 267 -10.22 -107.68 -13.99
C LEU A 267 -9.28 -106.49 -13.72
N VAL A 268 -9.64 -105.26 -14.12
CA VAL A 268 -8.88 -104.02 -13.88
C VAL A 268 -9.01 -103.55 -12.44
N VAL A 269 -10.05 -103.92 -11.70
CA VAL A 269 -10.14 -103.72 -10.25
C VAL A 269 -9.27 -104.75 -9.53
N ALA A 270 -9.22 -106.01 -9.97
CA ALA A 270 -8.28 -106.99 -9.45
C ALA A 270 -6.82 -106.60 -9.73
N ILE A 271 -6.52 -106.14 -10.95
CA ILE A 271 -5.21 -105.56 -11.32
C ILE A 271 -4.97 -104.27 -10.52
N SER A 272 -5.94 -103.36 -10.39
CA SER A 272 -5.79 -102.12 -9.61
C SER A 272 -5.64 -102.37 -8.11
N HIS A 273 -6.19 -103.44 -7.53
CA HIS A 273 -5.88 -103.83 -6.15
C HIS A 273 -4.44 -104.36 -6.03
N ARG A 274 -3.96 -105.12 -7.02
CA ARG A 274 -2.57 -105.57 -7.09
C ARG A 274 -1.58 -104.42 -7.31
N ASP A 275 -1.92 -103.50 -8.21
CA ASP A 275 -1.16 -102.30 -8.53
C ASP A 275 -1.25 -101.26 -7.42
N LYS A 276 -2.36 -101.18 -6.66
CA LYS A 276 -2.43 -100.39 -5.42
C LYS A 276 -1.55 -100.99 -4.35
N ALA A 277 -1.54 -102.30 -4.14
CA ALA A 277 -0.61 -102.93 -3.18
C ALA A 277 0.86 -102.73 -3.60
N TYR A 278 1.16 -102.79 -4.89
CA TYR A 278 2.48 -102.47 -5.44
C TYR A 278 2.83 -100.98 -5.32
N MET A 279 1.87 -100.08 -5.58
CA MET A 279 2.06 -98.63 -5.50
C MET A 279 2.10 -98.13 -4.07
N THR A 280 1.37 -98.69 -3.10
CA THR A 280 1.55 -98.35 -1.68
C THR A 280 2.93 -98.79 -1.22
N SER A 281 3.39 -99.98 -1.60
CA SER A 281 4.77 -100.43 -1.31
C SER A 281 5.83 -99.55 -2.00
N LYS A 282 5.57 -99.10 -3.24
CA LYS A 282 6.46 -98.18 -3.97
C LYS A 282 6.40 -96.75 -3.41
N GLU A 283 5.26 -96.30 -2.89
CA GLU A 283 5.10 -95.02 -2.21
C GLU A 283 5.75 -95.04 -0.83
N GLU A 284 5.68 -96.15 -0.09
CA GLU A 284 6.44 -96.35 1.15
C GLU A 284 7.94 -96.32 0.85
N LEU A 285 8.39 -96.98 -0.22
CA LEU A 285 9.77 -96.93 -0.68
C LEU A 285 10.19 -95.52 -1.13
N HIS A 286 9.36 -94.80 -1.91
CA HIS A 286 9.63 -93.42 -2.30
C HIS A 286 9.56 -92.44 -1.12
N LYS A 287 8.68 -92.66 -0.12
CA LYS A 287 8.64 -91.89 1.13
C LYS A 287 9.94 -92.10 1.90
N LEU A 288 10.43 -93.33 2.02
CA LEU A 288 11.75 -93.62 2.62
C LEU A 288 12.90 -93.00 1.80
N GLU A 289 12.87 -93.03 0.47
CA GLU A 289 13.84 -92.32 -0.38
C GLU A 289 13.74 -90.78 -0.24
N GLU A 290 12.55 -90.25 0.06
CA GLU A 290 12.30 -88.81 0.25
C GLU A 290 12.65 -88.35 1.65
N GLU A 291 12.41 -89.15 2.68
CA GLU A 291 12.94 -88.97 4.03
C GLU A 291 14.48 -89.02 4.00
N ILE A 292 15.08 -89.98 3.29
CA ILE A 292 16.53 -90.04 3.08
C ILE A 292 17.03 -88.81 2.29
N ARG A 293 16.32 -88.37 1.23
CA ARG A 293 16.67 -87.14 0.49
C ARG A 293 16.54 -85.89 1.35
N VAL A 294 15.47 -85.73 2.12
CA VAL A 294 15.24 -84.62 3.06
C VAL A 294 16.30 -84.62 4.14
N VAL A 295 16.55 -85.74 4.82
CA VAL A 295 17.63 -85.87 5.82
C VAL A 295 19.00 -85.59 5.18
N SER A 296 19.26 -86.00 3.94
CA SER A 296 20.51 -85.67 3.24
C SER A 296 20.62 -84.17 2.91
N ALA A 297 19.51 -83.52 2.55
CA ALA A 297 19.43 -82.09 2.26
C ALA A 297 19.52 -81.25 3.54
N GLU A 298 18.93 -81.72 4.64
CA GLU A 298 19.08 -81.16 5.99
C GLU A 298 20.52 -81.35 6.49
N VAL A 299 21.15 -82.50 6.25
CA VAL A 299 22.59 -82.71 6.52
C VAL A 299 23.46 -81.79 5.66
N GLU A 300 23.12 -81.55 4.39
CA GLU A 300 23.80 -80.55 3.57
C GLU A 300 23.54 -79.12 4.03
N GLN A 301 22.33 -78.78 4.44
CA GLN A 301 21.95 -77.44 4.89
C GLN A 301 22.54 -77.13 6.25
N THR A 302 22.53 -78.08 7.19
CA THR A 302 23.26 -77.96 8.46
C THR A 302 24.76 -77.93 8.25
N LYS A 303 25.34 -78.67 7.28
CA LYS A 303 26.75 -78.48 6.86
C LYS A 303 27.01 -77.07 6.30
N LYS A 304 26.11 -76.53 5.46
CA LYS A 304 26.23 -75.18 4.89
C LYS A 304 26.05 -74.08 5.95
N LEU A 305 25.14 -74.26 6.91
CA LEU A 305 24.96 -73.39 8.07
C LEU A 305 26.14 -73.48 9.04
N CYS A 306 26.62 -74.68 9.34
CA CYS A 306 27.83 -74.90 10.13
C CYS A 306 29.05 -74.24 9.48
N LYS A 307 29.23 -74.35 8.16
CA LYS A 307 30.27 -73.58 7.43
C LYS A 307 30.09 -72.07 7.57
N LYS A 308 28.87 -71.54 7.40
CA LYS A 308 28.60 -70.10 7.60
C LYS A 308 28.88 -69.64 9.02
N GLU A 309 28.54 -70.45 10.03
CA GLU A 309 28.83 -70.14 11.43
C GLU A 309 30.32 -70.33 11.77
N MET A 310 31.04 -71.25 11.11
CA MET A 310 32.50 -71.34 11.18
C MET A 310 33.15 -70.11 10.55
N GLU A 311 32.79 -69.72 9.33
CA GLU A 311 33.26 -68.48 8.69
C GLU A 311 32.92 -67.23 9.53
N ARG A 312 31.75 -67.22 10.17
CA ARG A 312 31.34 -66.15 11.09
C ARG A 312 32.18 -66.15 12.37
N ASN A 313 32.49 -67.32 12.92
CA ASN A 313 33.34 -67.49 14.09
C ASN A 313 34.81 -67.12 13.79
N GLU A 314 35.33 -67.49 12.61
CA GLU A 314 36.63 -67.05 12.10
C GLU A 314 36.65 -65.52 11.97
N ARG A 315 35.69 -64.90 11.29
CA ARG A 315 35.59 -63.43 11.17
C ARG A 315 35.43 -62.73 12.54
N LEU A 316 34.70 -63.33 13.48
CA LEU A 316 34.57 -62.82 14.85
C LEU A 316 35.83 -63.04 15.68
N THR A 317 36.61 -64.09 15.40
CA THR A 317 37.90 -64.37 16.04
C THR A 317 38.98 -63.43 15.49
N ASP A 318 39.03 -63.19 14.18
CA ASP A 318 39.85 -62.15 13.56
C ASP A 318 39.51 -60.76 14.12
N PHE A 319 38.21 -60.43 14.22
CA PHE A 319 37.77 -59.16 14.79
C PHE A 319 38.11 -59.07 16.29
N LYS A 320 37.97 -60.16 17.06
CA LYS A 320 38.42 -60.23 18.45
C LYS A 320 39.94 -60.07 18.57
N LEU A 321 40.74 -60.69 17.70
CA LEU A 321 42.19 -60.57 17.70
C LEU A 321 42.66 -59.16 17.32
N ARG A 322 41.97 -58.50 16.38
CA ARG A 322 42.18 -57.08 16.07
C ARG A 322 41.81 -56.20 17.27
N LEU A 323 40.61 -56.35 17.84
CA LEU A 323 40.22 -55.62 19.05
C LEU A 323 41.16 -55.89 20.24
N GLN A 324 41.68 -57.11 20.39
CA GLN A 324 42.68 -57.44 21.40
C GLN A 324 43.98 -56.68 21.14
N ALA A 325 44.49 -56.68 19.90
CA ALA A 325 45.68 -55.93 19.52
C ALA A 325 45.49 -54.40 19.66
N ASP A 326 44.29 -53.87 19.36
CA ASP A 326 43.91 -52.47 19.56
C ASP A 326 43.83 -52.13 21.06
N VAL A 327 43.24 -53.00 21.89
CA VAL A 327 43.23 -52.86 23.35
C VAL A 327 44.63 -52.93 23.93
N ASP A 328 45.48 -53.85 23.47
CA ASP A 328 46.87 -53.99 23.91
C ASP A 328 47.72 -52.80 23.42
N SER A 329 47.37 -52.18 22.28
CA SER A 329 47.97 -50.93 21.77
C SER A 329 47.53 -49.72 22.60
N CYS A 330 46.24 -49.59 22.90
CA CYS A 330 45.69 -48.58 23.80
C CYS A 330 46.23 -48.71 25.23
N ALA A 331 46.41 -49.93 25.75
CA ALA A 331 46.98 -50.19 27.07
C ALA A 331 48.45 -49.76 27.14
N ARG A 332 49.27 -50.10 26.13
CA ARG A 332 50.66 -49.61 26.02
C ARG A 332 50.72 -48.08 25.87
N SER A 333 49.79 -47.50 25.11
CA SER A 333 49.70 -46.03 24.95
C SER A 333 49.32 -45.36 26.27
N LEU A 334 48.36 -45.92 27.01
CA LEU A 334 47.97 -45.47 28.34
C LEU A 334 49.12 -45.61 29.35
N GLU A 335 49.91 -46.68 29.28
CA GLU A 335 51.11 -46.87 30.12
C GLU A 335 52.20 -45.83 29.79
N ILE A 336 52.36 -45.47 28.51
CA ILE A 336 53.27 -44.40 28.07
C ILE A 336 52.79 -43.03 28.58
N GLU A 337 51.51 -42.69 28.42
CA GLU A 337 50.96 -41.44 28.94
C GLU A 337 50.93 -41.40 30.48
N ALA A 338 50.75 -42.53 31.17
CA ALA A 338 50.88 -42.62 32.62
C ALA A 338 52.33 -42.37 33.09
N LYS A 339 53.33 -42.90 32.36
CA LYS A 339 54.75 -42.63 32.63
C LYS A 339 55.12 -41.16 32.37
N LYS A 340 54.64 -40.58 31.27
CA LYS A 340 54.78 -39.13 30.99
C LYS A 340 54.10 -38.28 32.05
N ARG A 341 52.88 -38.63 32.47
CA ARG A 341 52.17 -37.94 33.55
C ARG A 341 52.97 -37.98 34.85
N PHE A 342 53.47 -39.16 35.24
CA PHE A 342 54.30 -39.28 36.44
C PHE A 342 55.59 -38.45 36.35
N GLN A 343 56.24 -38.44 35.17
CA GLN A 343 57.39 -37.57 34.92
C GLN A 343 57.02 -36.09 35.07
N LEU A 344 55.93 -35.63 34.44
CA LEU A 344 55.44 -34.25 34.55
C LEU A 344 55.00 -33.89 35.98
N GLU A 345 54.44 -34.83 36.75
CA GLU A 345 54.13 -34.64 38.17
C GLU A 345 55.43 -34.44 38.98
N THR A 346 56.46 -35.25 38.77
CA THR A 346 57.78 -35.04 39.43
C THR A 346 58.51 -33.79 38.94
N GLU A 347 58.34 -33.38 37.69
CA GLU A 347 58.87 -32.11 37.16
C GLU A 347 58.12 -30.91 37.76
N MET A 348 56.79 -31.00 37.96
CA MET A 348 56.02 -29.97 38.67
C MET A 348 56.42 -29.87 40.14
N GLU A 349 56.61 -30.99 40.85
CA GLU A 349 57.13 -31.00 42.23
C GLU A 349 58.52 -30.34 42.30
N HIS A 350 59.40 -30.62 41.33
CA HIS A 350 60.72 -30.00 41.25
C HIS A 350 60.66 -28.49 40.94
N VAL A 351 59.84 -28.09 39.97
CA VAL A 351 59.62 -26.66 39.63
C VAL A 351 58.97 -25.91 40.78
N GLN A 352 58.08 -26.53 41.55
CA GLN A 352 57.48 -25.91 42.72
C GLN A 352 58.48 -25.75 43.87
N ALA A 353 59.32 -26.76 44.14
CA ALA A 353 60.43 -26.64 45.10
C ALA A 353 61.46 -25.55 44.70
N LEU A 354 61.75 -25.41 43.39
CA LEU A 354 62.57 -24.30 42.86
C LEU A 354 61.85 -22.94 43.00
N THR A 355 60.53 -22.92 42.84
CA THR A 355 59.70 -21.71 43.04
C THR A 355 59.75 -21.26 44.50
N ASP A 356 59.51 -22.17 45.45
CA ASP A 356 59.59 -21.89 46.89
C ASP A 356 61.00 -21.39 47.30
N GLN A 357 62.05 -22.00 46.74
CA GLN A 357 63.43 -21.56 46.96
C GLN A 357 63.70 -20.16 46.37
N THR A 358 63.26 -19.87 45.15
CA THR A 358 63.41 -18.53 44.56
C THR A 358 62.56 -17.49 45.27
N GLU A 359 61.39 -17.83 45.83
CA GLU A 359 60.63 -16.95 46.71
C GLU A 359 61.39 -16.62 47.99
N LEU A 360 62.05 -17.61 48.62
CA LEU A 360 62.90 -17.38 49.80
C LEU A 360 64.10 -16.49 49.46
N ASP A 361 64.72 -16.67 48.30
CA ASP A 361 65.84 -15.85 47.86
C ASP A 361 65.42 -14.44 47.41
N ILE A 362 64.22 -14.27 46.83
CA ILE A 362 63.60 -12.95 46.60
C ILE A 362 63.32 -12.26 47.94
N LYS A 363 62.86 -12.98 48.97
CA LYS A 363 62.64 -12.41 50.32
C LYS A 363 63.96 -11.96 50.97
N LYS A 364 65.07 -12.68 50.76
CA LYS A 364 66.42 -12.22 51.14
C LYS A 364 66.85 -11.00 50.34
N LEU A 365 66.86 -11.09 49.01
CA LEU A 365 67.31 -10.03 48.10
C LEU A 365 66.49 -8.73 48.24
N THR A 366 65.20 -8.81 48.59
CA THR A 366 64.40 -7.61 48.89
C THR A 366 64.79 -6.97 50.22
N SER A 367 65.12 -7.74 51.26
CA SER A 367 65.68 -7.21 52.51
C SER A 367 67.09 -6.63 52.35
N GLU A 368 67.93 -7.25 51.51
CA GLU A 368 69.24 -6.70 51.14
C GLU A 368 69.09 -5.42 50.31
N ASN A 369 68.14 -5.37 49.36
CA ASN A 369 67.84 -4.19 48.55
C ASN A 369 67.27 -3.03 49.39
N THR A 370 66.47 -3.28 50.43
CA THR A 370 66.09 -2.20 51.36
C THR A 370 67.29 -1.70 52.16
N GLY A 371 68.16 -2.58 52.65
CA GLY A 371 69.44 -2.19 53.25
C GLY A 371 70.32 -1.36 52.32
N LYS A 372 70.52 -1.84 51.07
CA LYS A 372 71.28 -1.12 50.04
C LYS A 372 70.62 0.16 49.56
N LYS A 373 69.30 0.32 49.65
CA LYS A 373 68.62 1.61 49.44
C LYS A 373 68.86 2.59 50.58
N CYS A 374 68.92 2.12 51.83
CA CYS A 374 69.34 2.96 52.95
C CYS A 374 70.80 3.40 52.80
N GLU A 375 71.73 2.48 52.50
CA GLU A 375 73.12 2.81 52.18
C GLU A 375 73.22 3.80 51.00
N LEU A 376 72.52 3.54 49.90
CA LEU A 376 72.50 4.41 48.72
C LEU A 376 71.93 5.79 49.03
N SER A 377 70.92 5.90 49.90
CA SER A 377 70.37 7.21 50.29
C SER A 377 71.36 8.05 51.11
N ALA A 378 72.15 7.41 51.98
CA ALA A 378 73.26 8.07 52.67
C ALA A 378 74.36 8.45 51.67
N LEU A 379 74.73 7.53 50.77
CA LEU A 379 75.76 7.76 49.76
C LEU A 379 75.35 8.82 48.71
N ILE A 380 74.05 9.01 48.45
CA ILE A 380 73.53 10.11 47.63
C ILE A 380 73.70 11.43 48.37
N SER A 381 73.42 11.51 49.67
CA SER A 381 73.67 12.73 50.46
C SER A 381 75.17 13.07 50.57
N GLU A 382 76.06 12.07 50.54
CA GLU A 382 77.50 12.28 50.39
C GLU A 382 77.90 12.65 48.95
N PHE A 383 77.27 12.04 47.94
CA PHE A 383 77.51 12.35 46.53
C PHE A 383 77.01 13.74 46.13
N GLU A 384 75.96 14.28 46.75
CA GLU A 384 75.52 15.67 46.55
C GLU A 384 76.56 16.65 47.12
N LYS A 385 77.14 16.34 48.29
CA LYS A 385 78.27 17.11 48.85
C LYS A 385 79.48 17.04 47.94
N LEU A 386 79.90 15.84 47.51
CA LEU A 386 81.01 15.64 46.57
C LEU A 386 80.70 16.24 45.18
N GLY A 387 79.44 16.27 44.76
CA GLY A 387 78.97 16.85 43.49
C GLY A 387 79.16 18.36 43.45
N SER A 388 78.90 19.05 44.57
CA SER A 388 79.23 20.47 44.70
C SER A 388 80.74 20.75 44.60
N GLN A 389 81.58 19.80 45.02
CA GLN A 389 83.04 19.88 44.90
C GLN A 389 83.55 19.45 43.51
N LYS A 390 82.85 18.52 42.84
CA LYS A 390 83.13 18.11 41.45
C LYS A 390 82.78 19.22 40.47
N ALA A 391 81.66 19.95 40.70
CA ALA A 391 81.28 21.08 39.87
C ALA A 391 82.34 22.20 39.86
N THR A 392 83.09 22.39 40.94
CA THR A 392 84.24 23.30 40.94
C THR A 392 85.43 22.78 40.11
N LEU A 393 85.66 21.46 40.06
CA LEU A 393 86.78 20.83 39.33
C LEU A 393 86.48 20.57 37.84
N ASP A 394 85.23 20.31 37.46
CA ASP A 394 84.86 20.09 36.05
C ASP A 394 85.11 21.33 35.17
N ASN A 395 85.01 22.53 35.76
CA ASN A 395 85.36 23.79 35.12
C ASN A 395 86.88 23.90 34.81
N ASP A 396 87.74 23.25 35.61
CA ASP A 396 89.18 23.17 35.34
C ASP A 396 89.50 22.09 34.29
N ILE A 397 88.71 21.02 34.21
CA ILE A 397 88.92 19.89 33.28
C ILE A 397 88.44 20.20 31.85
N LEU A 398 87.35 20.95 31.68
CA LEU A 398 86.86 21.37 30.35
C LEU A 398 87.95 22.09 29.53
N LYS A 399 88.83 22.82 30.22
CA LYS A 399 90.02 23.51 29.69
C LYS A 399 91.07 22.60 29.05
N MET A 400 91.04 21.30 29.30
CA MET A 400 92.05 20.34 28.81
C MET A 400 91.49 19.32 27.79
N LEU A 401 90.19 19.39 27.46
CA LEU A 401 89.54 18.45 26.53
C LEU A 401 89.40 18.96 25.10
N GLU A 402 89.67 20.23 24.84
CA GLU A 402 89.76 20.76 23.46
C GLU A 402 90.95 20.14 22.69
N ASP A 403 92.01 19.72 23.38
CA ASP A 403 93.28 19.29 22.78
C ASP A 403 93.30 17.87 22.14
N GLN A 404 92.33 16.98 22.45
CA GLN A 404 92.46 15.53 22.12
C GLN A 404 91.63 14.99 20.95
N MET A 405 90.71 15.77 20.36
CA MET A 405 89.65 15.24 19.45
C MET A 405 90.08 14.98 17.98
N THR A 406 91.26 14.39 17.72
CA THR A 406 91.89 14.46 16.37
C THR A 406 92.32 13.17 15.62
N ASN A 407 92.10 11.92 16.09
CA ASN A 407 92.37 10.69 15.27
C ASN A 407 91.68 9.38 15.77
N ASP A 408 91.15 8.51 14.88
CA ASP A 408 91.91 7.40 14.22
C ASP A 408 90.99 6.44 13.37
N LYS A 409 91.50 5.27 12.92
CA LYS A 409 91.18 4.58 11.65
C LYS A 409 90.21 3.38 11.65
N ALA A 410 89.68 2.93 12.79
CA ALA A 410 89.12 1.57 12.96
C ALA A 410 88.08 1.12 11.90
N ALA A 411 87.23 2.02 11.39
CA ALA A 411 86.08 1.69 10.54
C ALA A 411 86.41 0.97 9.21
N LYS A 412 87.63 1.14 8.66
CA LYS A 412 87.93 0.68 7.28
C LYS A 412 88.23 -0.83 7.14
N TYR A 413 88.41 -1.58 8.23
CA TYR A 413 88.75 -3.01 8.15
C TYR A 413 87.52 -3.93 8.01
N LEU A 414 86.46 -3.69 8.81
CA LEU A 414 85.28 -4.56 8.90
C LEU A 414 84.57 -4.80 7.56
N HIS A 415 84.47 -3.76 6.72
CA HIS A 415 83.78 -3.83 5.44
C HIS A 415 84.41 -4.85 4.45
N LYS A 416 85.69 -5.19 4.63
CA LYS A 416 86.42 -6.12 3.75
C LYS A 416 86.12 -7.59 4.04
N LEU A 417 85.67 -7.94 5.26
CA LEU A 417 85.28 -9.30 5.62
C LEU A 417 83.93 -9.70 4.99
N VAL A 418 82.94 -8.80 5.06
CA VAL A 418 81.54 -9.06 4.65
C VAL A 418 81.44 -9.49 3.18
N LYS A 419 82.29 -8.95 2.30
CA LYS A 419 82.25 -9.27 0.86
C LYS A 419 82.58 -10.75 0.58
N LYS A 420 83.61 -11.31 1.23
CA LYS A 420 84.02 -12.72 1.04
C LYS A 420 82.93 -13.73 1.41
N ALA A 421 82.06 -13.41 2.37
CA ALA A 421 80.99 -14.31 2.80
C ALA A 421 79.93 -14.53 1.71
N LYS A 422 79.57 -13.49 0.95
CA LYS A 422 78.54 -13.59 -0.10
C LYS A 422 78.99 -14.43 -1.30
N GLU A 423 80.27 -14.33 -1.68
CA GLU A 423 80.83 -15.06 -2.83
C GLU A 423 80.82 -16.58 -2.61
N LYS A 424 81.17 -17.06 -1.41
CA LYS A 424 81.18 -18.49 -1.06
C LYS A 424 79.78 -19.13 -1.03
N ASN A 425 78.74 -18.36 -0.68
CA ASN A 425 77.36 -18.84 -0.68
C ASN A 425 76.85 -19.08 -2.12
N ARG A 426 77.14 -18.14 -3.04
CA ARG A 426 76.77 -18.27 -4.46
C ARG A 426 77.38 -19.50 -5.14
N THR A 427 78.59 -19.92 -4.77
CA THR A 427 79.20 -21.15 -5.30
C THR A 427 78.52 -22.44 -4.82
N MET A 428 77.95 -22.45 -3.61
CA MET A 428 77.28 -23.61 -3.03
C MET A 428 76.01 -23.98 -3.81
N ASN A 429 75.18 -22.97 -4.12
CA ASN A 429 73.91 -23.18 -4.83
C ASN A 429 74.09 -23.68 -6.27
N ILE A 430 75.21 -23.32 -6.92
CA ILE A 430 75.55 -23.81 -8.27
C ILE A 430 75.94 -25.30 -8.24
N ALA A 431 76.45 -25.81 -7.11
CA ALA A 431 76.74 -27.24 -6.96
C ALA A 431 75.44 -28.05 -6.77
N LEU A 432 74.51 -27.58 -5.93
CA LEU A 432 73.20 -28.21 -5.73
C LEU A 432 72.43 -28.33 -7.06
N ALA A 433 72.31 -27.25 -7.82
CA ALA A 433 71.62 -27.25 -9.12
C ALA A 433 72.27 -28.18 -10.17
N LYS A 434 73.53 -28.59 -10.00
CA LYS A 434 74.16 -29.64 -10.83
C LYS A 434 73.76 -31.05 -10.36
N ILE A 435 73.70 -31.27 -9.05
CA ILE A 435 73.29 -32.55 -8.45
C ILE A 435 71.83 -32.87 -8.82
N ASP A 436 70.93 -31.89 -8.75
CA ASP A 436 69.52 -32.06 -9.14
C ASP A 436 69.37 -32.40 -10.64
N ASN A 437 70.19 -31.80 -11.51
CA ASN A 437 70.24 -32.14 -12.93
C ASN A 437 70.79 -33.56 -13.18
N THR A 438 71.80 -34.01 -12.43
CA THR A 438 72.27 -35.41 -12.54
C THR A 438 71.23 -36.40 -12.02
N ASN A 439 70.53 -36.09 -10.92
CA ASN A 439 69.47 -36.94 -10.36
C ASN A 439 68.27 -37.07 -11.32
N SER A 440 67.89 -35.96 -11.96
CA SER A 440 66.86 -35.93 -13.00
C SER A 440 67.24 -36.79 -14.23
N ARG A 441 68.54 -36.83 -14.57
CA ARG A 441 69.05 -37.65 -15.66
C ARG A 441 69.02 -39.14 -15.32
N THR A 442 69.51 -39.52 -14.14
CA THR A 442 69.45 -40.92 -13.68
C THR A 442 68.01 -41.43 -13.51
N LEU A 443 67.05 -40.57 -13.16
CA LEU A 443 65.63 -40.92 -13.18
C LEU A 443 65.13 -41.20 -14.61
N MET A 444 65.50 -40.39 -15.59
CA MET A 444 65.16 -40.63 -17.00
C MET A 444 65.80 -41.93 -17.51
N ASP A 445 67.05 -42.22 -17.13
CA ASP A 445 67.74 -43.46 -17.50
C ASP A 445 67.06 -44.69 -16.85
N ILE A 446 66.55 -44.57 -15.61
CA ILE A 446 65.77 -45.64 -14.93
C ILE A 446 64.43 -45.90 -15.62
N GLU A 447 63.68 -44.86 -16.02
CA GLU A 447 62.41 -45.06 -16.75
C GLU A 447 62.66 -45.61 -18.17
N ALA A 448 63.75 -45.22 -18.83
CA ALA A 448 64.15 -45.83 -20.11
C ALA A 448 64.44 -47.33 -19.95
N GLN A 449 65.18 -47.72 -18.91
CA GLN A 449 65.49 -49.12 -18.64
C GLN A 449 64.26 -49.96 -18.28
N LYS A 450 63.23 -49.36 -17.65
CA LYS A 450 61.93 -50.02 -17.43
C LYS A 450 61.18 -50.28 -18.74
N CYS A 451 61.13 -49.31 -19.65
CA CYS A 451 60.51 -49.51 -20.97
C CYS A 451 61.19 -50.65 -21.74
N GLU A 452 62.53 -50.72 -21.71
CA GLU A 452 63.29 -51.80 -22.34
C GLU A 452 62.99 -53.17 -21.68
N ASN A 453 62.84 -53.22 -20.35
CA ASN A 453 62.41 -54.43 -19.64
C ASN A 453 60.97 -54.85 -20.01
N GLU A 454 60.02 -53.92 -20.13
CA GLU A 454 58.66 -54.23 -20.57
C GLU A 454 58.63 -54.80 -22.00
N GLU A 455 59.50 -54.32 -22.89
CA GLU A 455 59.61 -54.89 -24.25
C GLU A 455 60.22 -56.30 -24.22
N ILE A 456 61.21 -56.56 -23.36
CA ILE A 456 61.75 -57.90 -23.13
C ILE A 456 60.68 -58.85 -22.56
N GLU A 457 59.85 -58.41 -21.61
CA GLU A 457 58.72 -59.21 -21.09
C GLU A 457 57.68 -59.51 -22.18
N ARG A 458 57.38 -58.55 -23.07
CA ARG A 458 56.50 -58.78 -24.23
C ARG A 458 57.10 -59.82 -25.18
N PHE A 459 58.40 -59.75 -25.50
CA PHE A 459 59.09 -60.76 -26.31
C PHE A 459 59.09 -62.16 -25.64
N LEU A 460 59.33 -62.23 -24.34
CA LEU A 460 59.23 -63.49 -23.58
C LEU A 460 57.80 -64.07 -23.63
N SER A 461 56.77 -63.23 -23.51
CA SER A 461 55.37 -63.68 -23.64
C SER A 461 55.02 -64.23 -25.03
N ALA A 462 55.66 -63.71 -26.08
CA ALA A 462 55.50 -64.19 -27.45
C ALA A 462 56.23 -65.53 -27.67
N LEU A 463 57.45 -65.68 -27.14
CA LEU A 463 58.19 -66.94 -27.14
C LEU A 463 57.47 -68.05 -26.36
N VAL A 464 56.86 -67.72 -25.20
CA VAL A 464 56.05 -68.67 -24.43
C VAL A 464 54.80 -69.12 -25.19
N LYS A 465 54.14 -68.23 -25.94
CA LYS A 465 53.05 -68.64 -26.84
C LYS A 465 53.54 -69.58 -27.94
N GLN A 466 54.61 -69.21 -28.63
CA GLN A 466 55.18 -70.03 -29.71
C GLN A 466 55.65 -71.41 -29.22
N ALA A 467 56.11 -71.53 -27.98
CA ALA A 467 56.41 -72.81 -27.34
C ALA A 467 55.15 -73.65 -27.05
N ASN A 468 54.06 -73.03 -26.57
CA ASN A 468 52.78 -73.70 -26.35
C ASN A 468 52.14 -74.17 -27.67
N ASP A 469 52.21 -73.36 -28.72
CA ASP A 469 51.71 -73.69 -30.05
C ASP A 469 52.44 -74.94 -30.61
N LEU A 470 53.76 -75.00 -30.44
CA LEU A 470 54.58 -76.18 -30.78
C LEU A 470 54.29 -77.41 -29.90
N GLU A 471 53.93 -77.22 -28.62
CA GLU A 471 53.45 -78.34 -27.78
C GLU A 471 52.10 -78.89 -28.26
N ASP A 472 51.16 -78.06 -28.70
CA ASP A 472 49.87 -78.52 -29.21
C ASP A 472 49.98 -79.15 -30.61
N GLU A 473 50.93 -78.73 -31.45
CA GLU A 473 51.35 -79.46 -32.66
C GLU A 473 51.97 -80.83 -32.30
N LEU A 474 52.88 -80.89 -31.32
CA LEU A 474 53.46 -82.17 -30.86
C LEU A 474 52.37 -83.13 -30.36
N ARG A 475 51.41 -82.63 -29.57
CA ARG A 475 50.23 -83.38 -29.12
C ARG A 475 49.32 -83.79 -30.27
N ALA A 476 49.32 -83.08 -31.41
CA ALA A 476 48.59 -83.50 -32.60
C ALA A 476 49.27 -84.69 -33.29
N CYS A 477 50.59 -84.63 -33.52
CA CYS A 477 51.35 -85.74 -34.08
C CYS A 477 51.28 -87.01 -33.21
N GLN A 478 51.29 -86.87 -31.87
CA GLN A 478 51.10 -88.00 -30.95
C GLN A 478 49.72 -88.68 -31.12
N ARG A 479 48.65 -87.90 -31.33
CA ARG A 479 47.30 -88.44 -31.61
C ARG A 479 47.23 -89.15 -32.96
N GLU A 480 47.99 -88.69 -33.97
CA GLU A 480 48.10 -89.38 -35.26
C GLU A 480 48.90 -90.69 -35.14
N GLU A 481 49.98 -90.73 -34.34
CA GLU A 481 50.72 -91.96 -34.05
C GLU A 481 49.83 -93.03 -33.39
N GLU A 482 49.05 -92.65 -32.37
CA GLU A 482 48.07 -93.55 -31.74
C GLU A 482 46.99 -94.02 -32.73
N GLY A 483 46.53 -93.14 -33.63
CA GLY A 483 45.60 -93.48 -34.71
C GLY A 483 46.16 -94.54 -35.68
N LEU A 484 47.40 -94.36 -36.14
CA LEU A 484 48.11 -95.32 -37.01
C LEU A 484 48.35 -96.66 -36.30
N ARG A 485 48.72 -96.62 -35.01
CA ARG A 485 48.90 -97.81 -34.16
C ARG A 485 47.60 -98.61 -34.00
N CYS A 486 46.47 -97.92 -33.86
CA CYS A 486 45.13 -98.52 -33.84
C CYS A 486 44.74 -99.11 -35.21
N TYR A 487 45.08 -98.45 -36.32
CA TYR A 487 44.83 -98.96 -37.68
C TYR A 487 45.62 -100.24 -37.98
N ALA A 488 46.90 -100.31 -37.60
CA ALA A 488 47.71 -101.51 -37.73
C ALA A 488 47.10 -102.72 -36.97
N SER A 489 46.63 -102.50 -35.74
CA SER A 489 45.95 -103.53 -34.94
C SER A 489 44.66 -104.08 -35.57
N LYS A 490 44.00 -103.32 -36.45
CA LYS A 490 42.85 -103.79 -37.23
C LYS A 490 43.30 -104.64 -38.42
N LYS A 491 44.30 -104.19 -39.18
CA LYS A 491 44.81 -104.93 -40.36
C LYS A 491 45.44 -106.29 -40.00
N GLN A 492 46.02 -106.42 -38.81
CA GLN A 492 46.46 -107.72 -38.29
C GLN A 492 45.30 -108.75 -38.25
N ARG A 493 44.14 -108.34 -37.71
CA ARG A 493 42.96 -109.21 -37.53
C ARG A 493 42.26 -109.58 -38.85
N ASP A 494 42.25 -108.66 -39.82
CA ASP A 494 41.68 -108.92 -41.16
C ASP A 494 42.39 -110.10 -41.84
N MET A 495 43.70 -110.25 -41.61
CA MET A 495 44.55 -111.26 -42.24
C MET A 495 44.24 -112.68 -41.72
N ASP A 496 44.08 -112.84 -40.41
CA ASP A 496 43.74 -114.12 -39.76
C ASP A 496 42.39 -114.70 -40.26
N VAL A 497 41.43 -113.82 -40.55
CA VAL A 497 40.08 -114.17 -41.01
C VAL A 497 40.07 -114.65 -42.48
N LEU A 498 41.01 -114.18 -43.31
CA LEU A 498 41.12 -114.58 -44.71
C LEU A 498 41.82 -115.93 -44.88
N THR A 499 42.89 -116.18 -44.11
CA THR A 499 43.60 -117.48 -44.10
C THR A 499 42.64 -118.64 -43.80
N ASN A 500 41.77 -118.47 -42.80
CA ASN A 500 40.76 -119.46 -42.39
C ASN A 500 39.62 -119.72 -43.42
N LYS A 501 39.58 -119.02 -44.55
CA LYS A 501 38.56 -119.22 -45.60
C LYS A 501 39.08 -119.98 -46.83
N LEU A 502 40.39 -120.05 -47.04
CA LEU A 502 40.97 -120.75 -48.20
C LEU A 502 40.87 -122.28 -48.10
N GLU A 503 41.04 -122.85 -46.90
CA GLU A 503 41.03 -124.31 -46.69
C GLU A 503 39.67 -124.98 -46.99
N LYS A 504 38.55 -124.24 -46.93
CA LYS A 504 37.20 -124.81 -46.99
C LYS A 504 36.62 -124.95 -48.40
N VAL A 505 37.26 -124.41 -49.43
CA VAL A 505 36.71 -124.36 -50.81
C VAL A 505 37.24 -125.49 -51.71
N ILE A 506 38.36 -126.13 -51.33
CA ILE A 506 39.09 -127.08 -52.20
C ILE A 506 38.38 -128.45 -52.34
N ASN A 507 37.55 -128.85 -51.37
CA ASN A 507 37.19 -130.27 -51.18
C ASN A 507 35.86 -130.76 -51.81
N GLN A 508 35.13 -129.96 -52.62
CA GLN A 508 33.75 -130.33 -53.04
C GLN A 508 33.34 -129.95 -54.48
N GLN A 509 34.03 -130.44 -55.53
CA GLN A 509 33.51 -130.45 -56.93
C GLN A 509 33.91 -131.71 -57.73
N GLY A 510 32.98 -132.24 -58.54
CA GLY A 510 33.08 -133.46 -59.37
C GLY A 510 31.96 -134.48 -59.05
N GLY A 511 31.36 -135.26 -59.97
CA GLY A 511 31.53 -135.43 -61.43
C GLY A 511 30.29 -136.12 -62.08
N PHE A 512 30.44 -136.75 -63.25
CA PHE A 512 29.36 -137.20 -64.19
C PHE A 512 29.50 -138.72 -64.57
N GLU A 513 28.69 -139.44 -65.38
CA GLU A 513 27.48 -139.18 -66.23
C GLU A 513 26.77 -140.50 -66.70
N VAL A 514 25.54 -140.41 -67.26
CA VAL A 514 24.84 -141.34 -68.22
C VAL A 514 24.28 -142.72 -67.77
N SER A 515 23.00 -143.03 -68.08
CA SER A 515 22.49 -144.24 -68.80
C SER A 515 20.93 -144.36 -68.91
N PRO A 516 20.31 -144.76 -70.06
CA PRO A 516 18.89 -144.54 -70.41
C PRO A 516 17.71 -144.98 -69.51
N GLU A 517 17.87 -145.62 -68.35
CA GLU A 517 16.80 -145.49 -67.33
C GLU A 517 16.67 -144.01 -66.89
N GLU A 518 17.76 -143.26 -67.00
CA GLU A 518 17.82 -141.81 -67.11
C GLU A 518 16.95 -141.20 -68.21
N LEU A 519 16.25 -141.88 -69.12
CA LEU A 519 15.21 -141.17 -69.91
C LEU A 519 13.88 -141.06 -69.16
N LYS A 520 13.58 -142.02 -68.28
CA LYS A 520 12.41 -141.97 -67.39
C LYS A 520 12.76 -141.25 -66.09
N ILE A 521 13.99 -141.40 -65.63
CA ILE A 521 14.61 -140.58 -64.60
C ILE A 521 14.89 -139.16 -65.11
N VAL A 522 15.18 -138.87 -66.39
CA VAL A 522 15.17 -137.48 -66.94
C VAL A 522 13.76 -136.96 -67.15
N ALA A 523 12.75 -137.78 -67.45
CA ALA A 523 11.36 -137.28 -67.40
C ALA A 523 10.97 -136.85 -65.97
N LEU A 524 11.35 -137.62 -64.96
CA LEU A 524 11.11 -137.28 -63.55
C LEU A 524 12.07 -136.20 -63.02
N GLN A 525 13.33 -136.18 -63.42
CA GLN A 525 14.31 -135.13 -63.12
C GLN A 525 13.93 -133.85 -63.84
N LYS A 526 13.36 -133.88 -65.05
CA LYS A 526 12.84 -132.70 -65.74
C LYS A 526 11.60 -132.17 -65.04
N ASN A 527 10.67 -133.03 -64.59
CA ASN A 527 9.59 -132.58 -63.72
C ASN A 527 10.12 -132.03 -62.37
N ILE A 528 11.14 -132.67 -61.79
CA ILE A 528 11.83 -132.18 -60.58
C ILE A 528 12.65 -130.92 -60.88
N GLU A 529 13.12 -130.69 -62.10
CA GLU A 529 13.86 -129.51 -62.53
C GLU A 529 12.91 -128.37 -62.83
N GLU A 530 11.75 -128.60 -63.43
CA GLU A 530 10.66 -127.63 -63.57
C GLU A 530 10.08 -127.29 -62.18
N VAL A 531 9.97 -128.25 -61.26
CA VAL A 531 9.65 -128.01 -59.84
C VAL A 531 10.79 -127.32 -59.11
N GLN A 532 12.06 -127.63 -59.36
CA GLN A 532 13.21 -126.95 -58.77
C GLN A 532 13.41 -125.56 -59.37
N GLU A 533 13.05 -125.33 -60.63
CA GLU A 533 13.25 -124.07 -61.35
C GLU A 533 12.08 -123.13 -61.10
N SER A 534 10.85 -123.64 -61.00
CA SER A 534 9.75 -122.93 -60.35
C SER A 534 10.06 -122.66 -58.87
N THR A 535 10.68 -123.58 -58.13
CA THR A 535 11.19 -123.32 -56.76
C THR A 535 12.34 -122.31 -56.76
N LYS A 536 13.26 -122.30 -57.74
CA LYS A 536 14.32 -121.28 -57.88
C LYS A 536 13.70 -119.92 -58.25
N LYS A 537 12.65 -119.88 -59.06
CA LYS A 537 11.83 -118.69 -59.38
C LYS A 537 11.09 -118.18 -58.14
N LEU A 538 10.46 -119.06 -57.35
CA LEU A 538 9.82 -118.74 -56.08
C LEU A 538 10.83 -118.28 -55.02
N ARG A 539 12.02 -118.89 -54.94
CA ARG A 539 13.11 -118.44 -54.05
C ARG A 539 13.67 -117.08 -54.49
N LYS A 540 13.83 -116.82 -55.80
CA LYS A 540 14.20 -115.50 -56.33
C LYS A 540 13.12 -114.45 -56.05
N PHE A 541 11.84 -114.80 -56.22
CA PHE A 541 10.72 -113.94 -55.86
C PHE A 541 10.67 -113.67 -54.35
N TRP A 542 10.83 -114.70 -53.53
CA TRP A 542 10.90 -114.59 -52.06
C TRP A 542 12.07 -113.71 -51.63
N LEU A 543 13.27 -113.90 -52.18
CA LEU A 543 14.43 -113.02 -51.91
C LEU A 543 14.17 -111.57 -52.36
N ARG A 544 13.45 -111.36 -53.47
CA ARG A 544 13.03 -110.02 -53.90
C ARG A 544 11.99 -109.39 -52.97
N GLN A 545 11.03 -110.16 -52.47
CA GLN A 545 10.04 -109.69 -51.49
C GLN A 545 10.68 -109.45 -50.11
N GLN A 546 11.60 -110.32 -49.68
CA GLN A 546 12.39 -110.15 -48.47
C GLN A 546 13.26 -108.90 -48.56
N GLY A 547 13.95 -108.67 -49.68
CA GLY A 547 14.68 -107.44 -49.94
C GLY A 547 13.79 -106.20 -49.96
N TYR A 548 12.60 -106.29 -50.56
CA TYR A 548 11.61 -105.20 -50.54
C TYR A 548 11.11 -104.88 -49.11
N VAL A 549 10.84 -105.91 -48.30
CA VAL A 549 10.44 -105.76 -46.88
C VAL A 549 11.59 -105.21 -46.03
N VAL A 550 12.84 -105.62 -46.28
CA VAL A 550 14.03 -105.05 -45.62
C VAL A 550 14.19 -103.58 -45.99
N ASN A 551 14.10 -103.23 -47.27
CA ASN A 551 14.18 -101.84 -47.73
C ASN A 551 13.04 -100.98 -47.17
N LEU A 552 11.81 -101.51 -47.08
CA LEU A 552 10.69 -100.84 -46.42
C LEU A 552 10.94 -100.68 -44.91
N SER A 553 11.56 -101.65 -44.25
CA SER A 553 11.92 -101.56 -42.83
C SER A 553 13.03 -100.53 -42.59
N GLU A 554 13.99 -100.40 -43.50
CA GLU A 554 15.03 -99.36 -43.48
C GLU A 554 14.44 -97.97 -43.73
N GLN A 555 13.58 -97.83 -44.75
CA GLN A 555 12.84 -96.58 -45.01
C GLN A 555 11.98 -96.17 -43.81
N ARG A 556 11.26 -97.12 -43.19
CA ARG A 556 10.51 -96.90 -41.95
C ARG A 556 11.43 -96.48 -40.79
N GLN A 557 12.59 -97.10 -40.63
CA GLN A 557 13.53 -96.73 -39.58
C GLN A 557 14.10 -95.32 -39.80
N ASN A 558 14.41 -94.95 -41.05
CA ASN A 558 14.86 -93.60 -41.40
C ASN A 558 13.75 -92.57 -41.15
N GLN A 559 12.50 -92.83 -41.57
CA GLN A 559 11.34 -91.99 -41.23
C GLN A 559 11.13 -91.84 -39.70
N ILE A 560 11.38 -92.89 -38.91
CA ILE A 560 11.35 -92.82 -37.44
C ILE A 560 12.50 -91.96 -36.90
N ASN A 561 13.70 -92.05 -37.49
CA ASN A 561 14.85 -91.22 -37.10
C ASN A 561 14.58 -89.74 -37.42
N ASP A 562 14.06 -89.44 -38.62
CA ASP A 562 13.69 -88.10 -39.07
C ASP A 562 12.57 -87.50 -38.21
N PHE A 563 11.51 -88.27 -37.93
CA PHE A 563 10.44 -87.86 -37.01
C PHE A 563 10.97 -87.54 -35.61
N ASN A 564 11.89 -88.36 -35.08
CA ASN A 564 12.52 -88.08 -33.79
C ASN A 564 13.44 -86.84 -33.82
N MET A 565 14.09 -86.56 -34.94
CA MET A 565 14.88 -85.34 -35.13
C MET A 565 13.98 -84.09 -35.20
N LEU A 566 12.91 -84.16 -36.00
CA LEU A 566 11.92 -83.09 -36.13
C LEU A 566 11.20 -82.81 -34.80
N LYS A 567 10.89 -83.86 -34.02
CA LYS A 567 10.34 -83.74 -32.66
C LYS A 567 11.30 -83.02 -31.70
N LYS A 568 12.60 -83.30 -31.76
CA LYS A 568 13.62 -82.56 -30.98
C LYS A 568 13.72 -81.09 -31.41
N GLN A 569 13.70 -80.82 -32.72
CA GLN A 569 13.69 -79.46 -33.25
C GLN A 569 12.44 -78.68 -32.79
N LEU A 570 11.26 -79.29 -32.85
CA LEU A 570 10.02 -78.71 -32.33
C LEU A 570 10.10 -78.41 -30.83
N GLN A 571 10.64 -79.33 -30.02
CA GLN A 571 10.84 -79.08 -28.58
C GLN A 571 11.79 -77.90 -28.32
N LEU A 572 12.88 -77.78 -29.09
CA LEU A 572 13.80 -76.64 -28.99
C LEU A 572 13.14 -75.31 -29.44
N LEU A 573 12.27 -75.34 -30.46
CA LEU A 573 11.50 -74.17 -30.89
C LEU A 573 10.46 -73.75 -29.84
N ILE A 574 9.77 -74.70 -29.20
CA ILE A 574 8.84 -74.43 -28.10
C ILE A 574 9.59 -73.81 -26.91
N GLN A 575 10.76 -74.36 -26.52
CA GLN A 575 11.58 -73.78 -25.45
C GLN A 575 12.09 -72.37 -25.79
N LYS A 576 12.45 -72.09 -27.05
CA LYS A 576 12.81 -70.74 -27.49
C LYS A 576 11.61 -69.79 -27.46
N ASN A 577 10.44 -70.23 -27.91
CA ASN A 577 9.22 -69.43 -27.89
C ASN A 577 8.80 -69.06 -26.46
N LEU A 578 8.87 -70.01 -25.51
CA LEU A 578 8.63 -69.74 -24.09
C LEU A 578 9.58 -68.67 -23.55
N LYS A 579 10.90 -68.80 -23.75
CA LYS A 579 11.86 -67.78 -23.31
C LYS A 579 11.60 -66.40 -23.91
N ILE A 580 11.25 -66.32 -25.19
CA ILE A 580 10.91 -65.06 -25.86
C ILE A 580 9.61 -64.47 -25.27
N ASN A 581 8.63 -65.29 -24.92
CA ASN A 581 7.41 -64.84 -24.26
C ASN A 581 7.69 -64.35 -22.83
N ASP A 582 8.54 -65.05 -22.06
CA ASP A 582 8.96 -64.63 -20.71
C ASP A 582 9.71 -63.28 -20.77
N GLU A 583 10.60 -63.10 -21.75
CA GLU A 583 11.30 -61.84 -22.01
C GLU A 583 10.31 -60.72 -22.40
N LEU A 584 9.39 -60.97 -23.33
CA LEU A 584 8.35 -60.01 -23.74
C LEU A 584 7.42 -59.62 -22.58
N GLU A 585 7.04 -60.56 -21.72
CA GLU A 585 6.21 -60.27 -20.55
C GLU A 585 6.99 -59.44 -19.51
N ASN A 586 8.28 -59.71 -19.34
CA ASN A 586 9.14 -58.89 -18.49
C ASN A 586 9.37 -57.48 -19.04
N TYR A 587 9.48 -57.30 -20.36
CA TYR A 587 9.50 -55.96 -20.97
C TYR A 587 8.16 -55.23 -20.79
N ARG A 588 7.01 -55.90 -20.92
CA ARG A 588 5.69 -55.31 -20.61
C ARG A 588 5.57 -54.89 -19.15
N ARG A 589 6.04 -55.70 -18.20
CA ARG A 589 6.10 -55.33 -16.78
C ARG A 589 6.96 -54.07 -16.54
N GLN A 590 8.08 -53.95 -17.24
CA GLN A 590 8.93 -52.75 -17.18
C GLN A 590 8.25 -51.53 -17.81
N GLU A 591 7.60 -51.70 -18.96
CA GLU A 591 6.81 -50.66 -19.64
C GLU A 591 5.67 -50.13 -18.76
N GLU A 592 4.93 -51.01 -18.07
CA GLU A 592 3.91 -50.63 -17.10
C GLU A 592 4.50 -49.82 -15.92
N VAL A 593 5.64 -50.25 -15.37
CA VAL A 593 6.31 -49.53 -14.27
C VAL A 593 6.80 -48.15 -14.74
N LEU A 594 7.35 -48.05 -15.95
CA LEU A 594 7.76 -46.78 -16.56
C LEU A 594 6.55 -45.88 -16.84
N SER A 595 5.44 -46.42 -17.33
CA SER A 595 4.20 -45.68 -17.57
C SER A 595 3.61 -45.12 -16.26
N ARG A 596 3.55 -45.95 -15.21
CA ARG A 596 3.13 -45.52 -13.87
C ARG A 596 4.08 -44.45 -13.30
N SER A 597 5.39 -44.56 -13.55
CA SER A 597 6.38 -43.54 -13.19
C SER A 597 6.18 -42.23 -13.94
N MET A 598 5.92 -42.29 -15.25
CA MET A 598 5.65 -41.14 -16.12
C MET A 598 4.38 -40.38 -15.69
N VAL A 599 3.29 -41.09 -15.40
CA VAL A 599 2.05 -40.49 -14.85
C VAL A 599 2.31 -39.84 -13.48
N ASN A 600 3.09 -40.49 -12.60
CA ASN A 600 3.47 -39.90 -11.31
C ASN A 600 4.35 -38.64 -11.46
N LEU A 601 5.22 -38.58 -12.49
CA LEU A 601 6.02 -37.39 -12.80
C LEU A 601 5.16 -36.28 -13.41
N GLN A 602 4.23 -36.60 -14.32
CA GLN A 602 3.25 -35.65 -14.87
C GLN A 602 2.39 -35.04 -13.75
N ASN A 603 1.86 -35.86 -12.85
CA ASN A 603 1.09 -35.39 -11.69
C ASN A 603 1.92 -34.46 -10.78
N LYS A 604 3.19 -34.77 -10.53
CA LYS A 604 4.11 -33.88 -9.80
C LYS A 604 4.34 -32.55 -10.53
N ILE A 605 4.49 -32.57 -11.86
CA ILE A 605 4.62 -31.35 -12.68
C ILE A 605 3.34 -30.50 -12.61
N THR A 606 2.16 -31.11 -12.69
CA THR A 606 0.88 -30.41 -12.54
C THR A 606 0.75 -29.75 -11.16
N ILE A 607 1.04 -30.49 -10.08
CA ILE A 607 1.04 -29.95 -8.70
C ILE A 607 2.06 -28.81 -8.55
N MET A 608 3.25 -28.95 -9.14
CA MET A 608 4.28 -27.91 -9.09
C MET A 608 3.88 -26.66 -9.88
N ASN A 609 3.22 -26.82 -11.03
CA ASN A 609 2.64 -25.72 -11.81
C ASN A 609 1.49 -25.02 -11.07
N GLU A 610 0.62 -25.77 -10.38
CA GLU A 610 -0.39 -25.19 -9.49
C GLU A 610 0.24 -24.37 -8.35
N LEU A 611 1.28 -24.89 -7.71
CA LEU A 611 1.99 -24.18 -6.64
C LEU A 611 2.71 -22.93 -7.16
N ILE A 612 3.31 -22.99 -8.36
CA ILE A 612 3.89 -21.83 -9.05
C ILE A 612 2.81 -20.80 -9.40
N ASN A 613 1.64 -21.22 -9.87
CA ASN A 613 0.54 -20.31 -10.19
C ASN A 613 -0.09 -19.69 -8.94
N LYS A 614 -0.23 -20.45 -7.85
CA LYS A 614 -0.63 -19.92 -6.52
C LYS A 614 0.40 -18.93 -5.99
N ALA A 615 1.71 -19.22 -6.12
CA ALA A 615 2.78 -18.30 -5.74
C ALA A 615 2.80 -17.01 -6.59
N LYS A 616 2.57 -17.12 -7.91
CA LYS A 616 2.41 -15.95 -8.81
C LYS A 616 1.17 -15.12 -8.46
N GLY A 617 0.03 -15.77 -8.18
CA GLY A 617 -1.19 -15.10 -7.74
C GLY A 617 -0.97 -14.34 -6.44
N ASN A 618 -0.38 -14.99 -5.44
CA ASN A 618 0.01 -14.35 -4.18
C ASN A 618 0.99 -13.19 -4.40
N LYS A 619 1.99 -13.33 -5.28
CA LYS A 619 2.90 -12.24 -5.63
C LYS A 619 2.15 -11.02 -6.19
N ILE A 620 1.25 -11.24 -7.16
CA ILE A 620 0.45 -10.16 -7.77
C ILE A 620 -0.47 -9.48 -6.75
N VAL A 621 -1.00 -10.22 -5.77
CA VAL A 621 -1.75 -9.64 -4.65
C VAL A 621 -0.84 -8.80 -3.77
N MET A 622 0.30 -9.32 -3.31
CA MET A 622 1.26 -8.57 -2.49
C MET A 622 1.84 -7.34 -3.20
N GLU A 623 2.02 -7.39 -4.52
CA GLU A 623 2.40 -6.23 -5.33
C GLU A 623 1.30 -5.17 -5.32
N LYS A 624 0.04 -5.53 -5.59
CA LYS A 624 -1.11 -4.60 -5.50
C LYS A 624 -1.33 -4.04 -4.08
N ASP A 625 -1.17 -4.87 -3.05
CA ASP A 625 -1.26 -4.43 -1.66
C ASP A 625 -0.14 -3.43 -1.35
N THR A 626 1.07 -3.63 -1.90
CA THR A 626 2.18 -2.67 -1.81
C THR A 626 1.90 -1.38 -2.59
N ASP A 627 1.37 -1.46 -3.81
CA ASP A 627 1.00 -0.31 -4.64
C ASP A 627 -0.08 0.55 -3.96
N THR A 628 -1.10 -0.09 -3.39
CA THR A 628 -2.16 0.62 -2.64
C THR A 628 -1.63 1.25 -1.36
N ILE A 629 -0.75 0.56 -0.61
CA ILE A 629 -0.07 1.13 0.57
C ILE A 629 0.83 2.31 0.18
N GLN A 630 1.52 2.25 -0.96
CA GLN A 630 2.33 3.36 -1.49
C GLN A 630 1.44 4.56 -1.87
N PHE A 631 0.31 4.33 -2.53
CA PHE A 631 -0.68 5.37 -2.83
C PHE A 631 -1.23 6.00 -1.55
N ASP A 632 -1.59 5.18 -0.56
CA ASP A 632 -2.06 5.60 0.76
C ASP A 632 -1.03 6.48 1.50
N TYR A 633 0.27 6.15 1.41
CA TYR A 633 1.33 6.98 1.98
C TYR A 633 1.59 8.25 1.16
N SER A 634 1.48 8.20 -0.17
CA SER A 634 1.59 9.39 -1.02
C SER A 634 0.44 10.37 -0.77
N GLY A 635 -0.78 9.88 -0.53
CA GLY A 635 -1.92 10.70 -0.12
C GLY A 635 -1.69 11.35 1.24
N LYS A 636 -1.30 10.56 2.25
CA LYS A 636 -1.00 11.09 3.61
C LYS A 636 0.17 12.08 3.63
N LEU A 637 1.16 11.90 2.73
CA LEU A 637 2.24 12.88 2.54
C LEU A 637 1.70 14.18 1.96
N HIS A 638 0.90 14.10 0.89
CA HIS A 638 0.29 15.27 0.27
C HIS A 638 -0.68 16.02 1.21
N ASP A 639 -1.48 15.30 2.00
CA ASP A 639 -2.33 15.88 3.04
C ASP A 639 -1.50 16.66 4.07
N ALA A 640 -0.35 16.09 4.50
CA ALA A 640 0.56 16.73 5.47
C ALA A 640 1.35 17.91 4.86
N GLU A 641 1.72 17.85 3.58
CA GLU A 641 2.29 18.97 2.83
C GLU A 641 1.27 20.11 2.72
N MET A 642 0.00 19.80 2.42
CA MET A 642 -1.09 20.77 2.39
C MET A 642 -1.49 21.31 3.77
N GLU A 643 -1.25 20.57 4.86
CA GLU A 643 -1.38 21.07 6.23
C GLU A 643 -0.20 21.98 6.61
N SER A 644 1.04 21.64 6.22
CA SER A 644 2.22 22.52 6.37
C SER A 644 2.04 23.85 5.64
N LEU A 645 1.62 23.82 4.37
CA LEU A 645 1.39 25.03 3.57
C LEU A 645 0.28 25.93 4.14
N LYS A 646 -0.72 25.36 4.83
CA LYS A 646 -1.72 26.14 5.57
C LYS A 646 -1.12 26.79 6.80
N ILE A 647 -0.36 26.04 7.60
CA ILE A 647 0.32 26.57 8.79
C ILE A 647 1.34 27.66 8.39
N GLU A 648 2.02 27.52 7.25
CA GLU A 648 2.91 28.54 6.68
C GLU A 648 2.14 29.80 6.24
N ALA A 649 0.93 29.66 5.68
CA ALA A 649 0.05 30.79 5.38
C ALA A 649 -0.50 31.46 6.66
N ASP A 650 -1.01 30.68 7.62
CA ASP A 650 -1.48 31.17 8.91
C ASP A 650 -0.36 31.95 9.65
N ILE A 651 0.90 31.48 9.54
CA ILE A 651 2.08 32.18 10.08
C ILE A 651 2.33 33.49 9.33
N ALA A 652 2.24 33.52 8.00
CA ALA A 652 2.43 34.73 7.21
C ALA A 652 1.38 35.79 7.51
N ASP A 653 0.10 35.41 7.62
CA ASP A 653 -1.01 36.28 8.01
C ASP A 653 -0.78 36.85 9.43
N ILE A 654 -0.36 36.01 10.39
CA ILE A 654 0.01 36.44 11.75
C ILE A 654 1.23 37.38 11.75
N GLU A 655 2.19 37.22 10.84
CA GLU A 655 3.31 38.15 10.69
C GLU A 655 2.90 39.48 10.05
N GLU A 656 1.94 39.50 9.12
CA GLU A 656 1.36 40.74 8.58
C GLU A 656 0.52 41.47 9.64
N ASP A 657 -0.33 40.77 10.40
CA ASP A 657 -1.09 41.32 11.53
C ASP A 657 -0.17 41.90 12.62
N LYS A 658 0.92 41.20 12.94
CA LYS A 658 1.96 41.69 13.86
C LYS A 658 2.65 42.95 13.32
N MET A 659 2.84 43.06 12.01
CA MET A 659 3.41 44.26 11.36
C MET A 659 2.41 45.42 11.30
N SER A 660 1.13 45.16 11.06
CA SER A 660 0.06 46.16 11.05
C SER A 660 -0.16 46.73 12.45
N LEU A 661 -0.34 45.87 13.47
CA LEU A 661 -0.47 46.25 14.88
C LEU A 661 0.77 46.98 15.40
N SER A 662 1.98 46.59 14.98
CA SER A 662 3.22 47.31 15.32
C SER A 662 3.25 48.72 14.75
N LYS A 663 2.77 48.90 13.51
CA LYS A 663 2.64 50.20 12.85
C LYS A 663 1.56 51.07 13.52
N GLU A 664 0.39 50.52 13.82
CA GLU A 664 -0.66 51.20 14.58
C GLU A 664 -0.16 51.62 15.96
N LEU A 665 0.57 50.76 16.67
CA LEU A 665 1.18 51.09 17.95
C LEU A 665 2.19 52.25 17.82
N ILE A 666 2.95 52.34 16.74
CA ILE A 666 3.87 53.47 16.48
C ILE A 666 3.09 54.78 16.25
N ASP A 667 2.00 54.74 15.47
CA ASP A 667 1.21 55.92 15.16
C ASP A 667 0.33 56.37 16.36
N VAL A 668 -0.21 55.45 17.16
CA VAL A 668 -0.85 55.76 18.46
C VAL A 668 0.16 56.36 19.46
N ASN A 669 1.41 55.86 19.50
CA ASN A 669 2.45 56.48 20.32
C ASN A 669 2.84 57.88 19.82
N ARG A 670 2.81 58.13 18.50
CA ARG A 670 2.97 59.49 17.94
C ARG A 670 1.81 60.40 18.33
N GLU A 671 0.57 59.93 18.26
CA GLU A 671 -0.59 60.70 18.72
C GLU A 671 -0.51 61.01 20.21
N ALA A 672 -0.14 60.04 21.05
CA ALA A 672 0.09 60.23 22.47
C ALA A 672 1.17 61.31 22.74
N LEU A 673 2.30 61.27 22.03
CA LEU A 673 3.35 62.31 22.09
C LEU A 673 2.88 63.68 21.60
N VAL A 674 1.98 63.75 20.61
CA VAL A 674 1.36 65.00 20.15
C VAL A 674 0.37 65.53 21.20
N TRP A 675 -0.42 64.67 21.84
CA TRP A 675 -1.31 65.04 22.93
C TRP A 675 -0.55 65.48 24.18
N GLU A 676 0.53 64.80 24.54
CA GLU A 676 1.40 65.21 25.64
C GLU A 676 2.01 66.59 25.37
N LYS A 677 2.54 66.83 24.16
CA LYS A 677 3.03 68.17 23.76
C LYS A 677 1.93 69.24 23.79
N LYS A 678 0.70 68.93 23.34
CA LYS A 678 -0.46 69.84 23.46
C LYS A 678 -0.76 70.16 24.93
N ILE A 679 -0.74 69.16 25.81
CA ILE A 679 -0.96 69.34 27.26
C ILE A 679 0.18 70.16 27.89
N GLN A 680 1.44 69.86 27.57
CA GLN A 680 2.59 70.63 28.04
C GLN A 680 2.51 72.10 27.59
N MET A 681 2.12 72.37 26.34
CA MET A 681 1.89 73.74 25.86
C MET A 681 0.68 74.40 26.55
N ALA A 682 -0.43 73.70 26.76
CA ALA A 682 -1.61 74.24 27.47
C ALA A 682 -1.31 74.54 28.96
N VAL A 683 -0.46 73.72 29.61
CA VAL A 683 0.05 73.98 30.96
C VAL A 683 1.01 75.18 30.95
N ALA A 684 1.81 75.36 29.91
CA ALA A 684 2.70 76.51 29.76
C ALA A 684 1.92 77.82 29.53
N THR A 685 0.94 77.83 28.62
CA THR A 685 0.10 79.02 28.35
C THR A 685 -0.82 79.34 29.52
N LYS A 686 -1.33 78.33 30.24
CA LYS A 686 -1.99 78.57 31.52
C LYS A 686 -1.03 79.22 32.52
N LYS A 687 0.21 78.72 32.67
CA LYS A 687 1.22 79.33 33.54
C LYS A 687 1.67 80.74 33.13
N THR A 688 1.46 81.18 31.87
CA THR A 688 1.66 82.59 31.49
C THR A 688 0.40 83.42 31.78
N MET A 689 -0.81 82.94 31.46
CA MET A 689 -2.06 83.61 31.81
C MET A 689 -2.24 83.80 33.33
N ASP A 690 -1.85 82.79 34.14
CA ASP A 690 -1.90 82.86 35.60
C ASP A 690 -0.88 83.89 36.16
N LYS A 691 0.21 84.17 35.42
CA LYS A 691 1.16 85.26 35.74
C LYS A 691 0.64 86.63 35.33
N GLU A 692 0.02 86.76 34.16
CA GLU A 692 -0.57 88.01 33.66
C GLU A 692 -1.78 88.45 34.49
N ASN A 693 -2.54 87.51 35.06
CA ASN A 693 -3.65 87.77 35.97
C ASN A 693 -3.25 87.90 37.45
N GLY A 694 -2.00 87.60 37.81
CA GLY A 694 -1.49 87.74 39.17
C GLY A 694 -1.32 89.20 39.61
N GLU A 695 -1.07 89.43 40.89
CA GLU A 695 -1.00 90.77 41.50
C GLU A 695 0.15 91.65 40.95
N GLY A 696 1.13 91.06 40.25
CA GLY A 696 2.20 91.77 39.53
C GLY A 696 2.01 91.87 38.01
N GLY A 697 0.93 91.32 37.45
CA GLY A 697 0.68 91.30 36.00
C GLY A 697 0.03 92.58 35.47
N GLU A 698 0.20 92.86 34.18
CA GLU A 698 -0.34 94.08 33.54
C GLU A 698 -1.87 94.17 33.65
N VAL A 699 -2.57 93.04 33.52
CA VAL A 699 -4.04 92.98 33.65
C VAL A 699 -4.49 93.25 35.10
N GLY A 700 -3.71 92.81 36.10
CA GLY A 700 -3.93 93.13 37.51
C GLY A 700 -3.75 94.63 37.79
N ASN A 701 -2.65 95.21 37.30
CA ASN A 701 -2.36 96.63 37.44
C ASN A 701 -3.43 97.52 36.76
N MET A 702 -3.89 97.15 35.55
CA MET A 702 -4.99 97.87 34.88
C MET A 702 -6.29 97.85 35.68
N LYS A 703 -6.66 96.72 36.29
CA LYS A 703 -7.85 96.61 37.15
C LYS A 703 -7.75 97.50 38.39
N ALA A 704 -6.58 97.55 39.03
CA ALA A 704 -6.34 98.42 40.18
C ALA A 704 -6.45 99.92 39.81
N GLU A 705 -5.96 100.32 38.63
CA GLU A 705 -6.04 101.72 38.18
C GLU A 705 -7.45 102.14 37.77
N ILE A 706 -8.20 101.26 37.10
CA ILE A 706 -9.63 101.50 36.78
C ILE A 706 -10.45 101.72 38.06
N HIS A 707 -10.13 101.00 39.15
CA HIS A 707 -10.76 101.21 40.44
C HIS A 707 -10.38 102.56 41.09
N ARG A 708 -9.09 102.95 41.03
CA ARG A 708 -8.63 104.28 41.51
C ARG A 708 -9.33 105.44 40.76
N MET A 709 -9.51 105.33 39.44
CA MET A 709 -10.25 106.34 38.67
C MET A 709 -11.73 106.42 39.06
N HIS A 710 -12.40 105.29 39.31
CA HIS A 710 -13.80 105.28 39.75
C HIS A 710 -14.00 105.99 41.10
N VAL A 711 -13.11 105.75 42.08
CA VAL A 711 -13.17 106.43 43.39
C VAL A 711 -12.99 107.94 43.23
N ARG A 712 -12.07 108.38 42.37
CA ARG A 712 -11.80 109.81 42.12
C ARG A 712 -12.97 110.51 41.43
N PHE A 713 -13.64 109.84 40.47
CA PHE A 713 -14.85 110.33 39.81
C PHE A 713 -16.02 110.49 40.80
N GLY A 714 -16.20 109.53 41.72
CA GLY A 714 -17.23 109.59 42.76
C GLY A 714 -17.04 110.68 43.82
N GLN A 715 -15.85 111.30 43.89
CA GLN A 715 -15.55 112.40 44.82
C GLN A 715 -15.77 113.78 44.21
N LEU A 716 -15.45 114.02 42.93
CA LEU A 716 -15.77 115.29 42.27
C LEU A 716 -17.28 115.54 42.24
N LYS A 717 -18.06 114.53 41.83
CA LYS A 717 -19.49 114.69 41.57
C LYS A 717 -20.28 115.22 42.77
N LYS A 718 -19.90 114.78 43.99
CA LYS A 718 -20.55 115.19 45.25
C LYS A 718 -20.27 116.64 45.69
N ALA A 719 -19.33 117.34 45.05
CA ALA A 719 -19.04 118.74 45.32
C ALA A 719 -19.77 119.68 44.33
N GLU A 720 -20.03 119.21 43.12
CA GLU A 720 -20.66 119.97 42.03
C GLU A 720 -22.21 119.96 42.15
N ASP A 721 -22.78 118.80 42.50
CA ASP A 721 -24.23 118.57 42.65
C ASP A 721 -24.92 119.45 43.74
N LYS A 722 -24.17 120.27 44.51
CA LYS A 722 -24.67 120.96 45.73
C LYS A 722 -24.64 122.50 45.71
N LEU A 723 -24.41 123.13 44.56
CA LEU A 723 -24.47 124.61 44.44
C LEU A 723 -25.22 125.11 43.21
N ILE A 724 -25.25 124.34 42.12
CA ILE A 724 -25.99 124.69 40.89
C ILE A 724 -27.46 124.22 40.97
N HIS A 725 -27.78 123.32 41.89
CA HIS A 725 -29.10 122.69 42.04
C HIS A 725 -30.22 123.65 42.50
N ASP A 726 -29.88 124.75 43.17
CA ASP A 726 -30.87 125.53 43.91
C ASP A 726 -31.43 126.75 43.14
N LEU A 727 -30.85 127.14 42.00
CA LEU A 727 -31.29 128.33 41.24
C LEU A 727 -31.49 128.13 39.72
N ASP A 728 -30.61 127.44 38.99
CA ASP A 728 -30.84 127.16 37.55
C ASP A 728 -31.91 126.07 37.31
N HIS A 729 -32.11 125.19 38.29
CA HIS A 729 -32.92 123.98 38.22
C HIS A 729 -34.44 124.20 38.01
N CYS A 730 -34.90 125.46 38.01
CA CYS A 730 -36.29 125.82 37.69
C CYS A 730 -36.50 126.29 36.24
N VAL A 731 -35.50 126.90 35.58
CA VAL A 731 -35.63 127.44 34.22
C VAL A 731 -34.95 126.54 33.19
N SER A 732 -33.71 126.13 33.43
CA SER A 732 -33.02 125.15 32.57
C SER A 732 -33.80 123.84 32.48
N ARG A 733 -34.63 123.49 33.48
CA ARG A 733 -35.47 122.30 33.49
C ARG A 733 -36.70 122.36 32.56
N ARG A 734 -36.97 123.49 31.88
CA ARG A 734 -37.89 123.55 30.72
C ARG A 734 -37.14 123.48 29.40
N ASP A 735 -36.15 124.35 29.17
CA ASP A 735 -35.40 124.39 27.90
C ASP A 735 -34.57 123.11 27.64
N ALA A 736 -34.04 122.46 28.69
CA ALA A 736 -33.29 121.22 28.53
C ALA A 736 -34.16 120.02 28.13
N ILE A 737 -35.47 120.00 28.45
CA ILE A 737 -36.36 118.88 28.09
C ILE A 737 -36.59 118.82 26.57
N ILE A 738 -36.70 119.99 25.92
CA ILE A 738 -36.86 120.07 24.46
C ILE A 738 -35.55 119.68 23.77
N THR A 739 -34.45 120.35 24.12
CA THR A 739 -33.13 120.13 23.48
C THR A 739 -32.55 118.74 23.73
N THR A 740 -32.85 118.07 24.85
CA THR A 740 -32.38 116.69 25.08
C THR A 740 -33.18 115.63 24.32
N ASN A 741 -34.42 115.91 23.89
CA ASN A 741 -35.15 115.01 22.99
C ASN A 741 -34.62 115.13 21.55
N GLU A 742 -34.47 116.35 21.02
CA GLU A 742 -33.95 116.61 19.67
C GLU A 742 -32.52 116.07 19.47
N ALA A 743 -31.67 116.15 20.51
CA ALA A 743 -30.31 115.64 20.49
C ALA A 743 -30.19 114.10 20.61
N ARG A 744 -31.29 113.39 20.93
CA ARG A 744 -31.32 111.94 21.11
C ARG A 744 -31.68 111.18 19.84
N GLU A 745 -32.56 111.75 19.02
CA GLU A 745 -33.03 111.10 17.77
C GLU A 745 -31.99 111.15 16.63
N LYS A 746 -31.15 112.20 16.60
CA LYS A 746 -30.13 112.40 15.54
C LYS A 746 -28.81 111.61 15.72
N ARG A 747 -28.82 110.50 16.47
CA ARG A 747 -27.62 109.62 16.62
C ARG A 747 -27.76 108.18 16.11
N GLU A 748 -28.85 107.85 15.42
CA GLU A 748 -28.94 106.66 14.56
C GLU A 748 -28.82 107.03 13.07
N LYS A 749 -27.60 107.05 12.51
CA LYS A 749 -27.26 106.89 11.07
C LYS A 749 -25.74 106.91 10.83
N GLY A 750 -25.04 105.93 11.41
CA GLY A 750 -23.57 105.82 11.29
C GLY A 750 -22.98 104.40 11.21
N ALA A 751 -23.83 103.36 11.05
CA ALA A 751 -23.45 101.95 11.23
C ALA A 751 -23.78 101.03 10.03
N SER A 752 -23.96 101.59 8.83
CA SER A 752 -24.37 100.82 7.63
C SER A 752 -23.22 100.00 7.02
N GLU A 753 -22.07 100.64 6.75
CA GLU A 753 -20.96 100.04 5.98
C GLU A 753 -20.33 98.78 6.59
N LYS A 754 -20.01 98.81 7.89
CA LYS A 754 -19.20 97.76 8.53
C LYS A 754 -19.99 96.48 8.87
N THR A 755 -21.31 96.54 8.79
CA THR A 755 -22.18 95.45 9.24
C THR A 755 -22.42 94.42 8.13
N ARG A 756 -22.55 94.88 6.87
CA ARG A 756 -22.77 94.05 5.68
C ARG A 756 -21.63 93.06 5.41
N ILE A 757 -20.39 93.53 5.44
CA ILE A 757 -19.19 92.70 5.17
C ILE A 757 -19.03 91.59 6.22
N ASN A 758 -19.28 91.89 7.50
CA ASN A 758 -19.20 90.90 8.57
C ASN A 758 -20.30 89.83 8.49
N PHE A 759 -21.49 90.15 7.98
CA PHE A 759 -22.53 89.15 7.74
C PHE A 759 -22.27 88.30 6.48
N GLN A 760 -21.78 88.90 5.38
CA GLN A 760 -21.37 88.12 4.20
C GLN A 760 -20.23 87.14 4.56
N ARG A 761 -19.18 87.61 5.24
CA ARG A 761 -18.07 86.75 5.66
C ARG A 761 -18.50 85.63 6.61
N LYS A 762 -19.44 85.90 7.55
CA LYS A 762 -20.05 84.85 8.38
C LYS A 762 -20.90 83.85 7.57
N LEU A 763 -21.58 84.29 6.51
CA LEU A 763 -22.32 83.39 5.62
C LEU A 763 -21.36 82.54 4.75
N GLU A 764 -20.25 83.08 4.28
CA GLU A 764 -19.17 82.32 3.64
C GLU A 764 -18.56 81.29 4.62
N ASP A 765 -18.19 81.70 5.84
CA ASP A 765 -17.63 80.80 6.87
C ASP A 765 -18.63 79.72 7.32
N MET A 766 -19.94 80.01 7.34
CA MET A 766 -20.96 79.00 7.63
C MET A 766 -21.25 78.09 6.43
N ARG A 767 -21.10 78.57 5.18
CA ARG A 767 -21.18 77.75 3.96
C ARG A 767 -19.98 76.83 3.78
N SER A 768 -18.76 77.31 4.10
CA SER A 768 -17.56 76.49 4.07
C SER A 768 -17.62 75.40 5.15
N LYS A 769 -18.05 75.76 6.37
CA LYS A 769 -18.34 74.77 7.43
C LYS A 769 -19.45 73.81 7.07
N LEU A 770 -20.54 74.25 6.42
CA LEU A 770 -21.58 73.33 5.94
C LEU A 770 -21.02 72.34 4.93
N LYS A 771 -20.25 72.79 3.92
CA LYS A 771 -19.58 71.88 2.98
C LYS A 771 -18.59 70.95 3.67
N GLN A 772 -17.82 71.46 4.62
CA GLN A 772 -16.84 70.66 5.36
C GLN A 772 -17.53 69.58 6.21
N MET A 773 -18.58 69.94 6.98
CA MET A 773 -19.40 68.98 7.71
C MET A 773 -20.15 68.02 6.78
N GLN A 774 -20.51 68.44 5.57
CA GLN A 774 -21.13 67.57 4.57
C GLN A 774 -20.13 66.53 4.01
N THR A 775 -18.86 66.92 3.78
CA THR A 775 -17.79 65.97 3.46
C THR A 775 -17.36 65.10 4.65
N GLU A 776 -17.44 65.60 5.88
CA GLU A 776 -17.24 64.82 7.10
C GLU A 776 -18.38 63.81 7.28
N VAL A 777 -19.63 64.19 7.02
CA VAL A 777 -20.77 63.26 6.97
C VAL A 777 -20.57 62.22 5.87
N GLU A 778 -20.26 62.59 4.62
CA GLU A 778 -20.03 61.61 3.55
C GLU A 778 -18.88 60.63 3.85
N THR A 779 -17.81 61.08 4.52
CA THR A 779 -16.69 60.20 4.92
C THR A 779 -16.99 59.38 6.16
N LEU A 780 -17.89 59.84 7.04
CA LEU A 780 -18.45 59.04 8.13
C LEU A 780 -19.45 57.99 7.61
N THR A 781 -20.33 58.33 6.66
CA THR A 781 -21.23 57.34 6.01
C THR A 781 -20.40 56.25 5.32
N LYS A 782 -19.40 56.63 4.50
CA LYS A 782 -18.49 55.65 3.86
C LYS A 782 -17.71 54.79 4.87
N ARG A 783 -17.42 55.31 6.07
CA ARG A 783 -16.83 54.51 7.18
C ARG A 783 -17.85 53.60 7.87
N ILE A 784 -19.10 54.02 8.00
CA ILE A 784 -20.19 53.20 8.52
C ILE A 784 -20.51 52.07 7.53
N ASP A 785 -20.60 52.37 6.23
CA ASP A 785 -20.81 51.38 5.17
C ASP A 785 -19.66 50.35 5.15
N ALA A 786 -18.41 50.81 5.14
CA ALA A 786 -17.24 49.91 5.23
C ALA A 786 -17.23 49.10 6.55
N SER A 787 -17.63 49.69 7.68
CA SER A 787 -17.74 48.97 8.96
C SER A 787 -18.89 47.95 8.96
N ASN A 788 -19.98 48.20 8.24
CA ASN A 788 -21.09 47.26 8.07
C ASN A 788 -20.71 46.11 7.13
N ASP A 789 -19.90 46.37 6.10
CA ASP A 789 -19.36 45.34 5.21
C ASP A 789 -18.33 44.46 5.93
N GLU A 790 -17.45 45.05 6.74
CA GLU A 790 -16.52 44.32 7.60
C GLU A 790 -17.27 43.53 8.71
N GLU A 791 -18.33 44.10 9.32
CA GLU A 791 -19.19 43.38 10.27
C GLU A 791 -19.89 42.19 9.58
N GLN A 792 -20.43 42.37 8.37
CA GLN A 792 -21.04 41.28 7.60
C GLN A 792 -20.03 40.22 7.17
N ARG A 793 -18.77 40.59 6.91
CA ARG A 793 -17.68 39.66 6.63
C ARG A 793 -17.33 38.87 7.90
N LEU A 794 -17.09 39.56 9.01
CA LEU A 794 -16.79 38.95 10.30
C LEU A 794 -17.94 38.06 10.78
N MET A 795 -19.21 38.40 10.55
CA MET A 795 -20.34 37.50 10.84
C MET A 795 -20.31 36.21 10.00
N LYS A 796 -19.87 36.26 8.73
CA LYS A 796 -19.71 35.07 7.88
C LYS A 796 -18.53 34.21 8.36
N GLU A 797 -17.40 34.84 8.68
CA GLU A 797 -16.21 34.16 9.24
C GLU A 797 -16.51 33.55 10.63
N ILE A 798 -17.30 34.22 11.46
CA ILE A 798 -17.83 33.71 12.73
C ILE A 798 -18.80 32.54 12.50
N ALA A 799 -19.67 32.59 11.49
CA ALA A 799 -20.57 31.48 11.17
C ALA A 799 -19.80 30.24 10.67
N ILE A 800 -18.78 30.44 9.82
CA ILE A 800 -17.89 29.37 9.34
C ILE A 800 -17.10 28.76 10.50
N THR A 801 -16.43 29.58 11.32
CA THR A 801 -15.68 29.08 12.49
C THR A 801 -16.58 28.46 13.56
N GLN A 802 -17.84 28.87 13.70
CA GLN A 802 -18.83 28.15 14.53
C GLN A 802 -19.19 26.78 13.94
N GLN A 803 -19.36 26.68 12.62
CA GLN A 803 -19.58 25.40 11.94
C GLN A 803 -18.36 24.47 12.07
N ASP A 804 -17.15 24.99 11.86
CA ASP A 804 -15.90 24.22 11.95
C ASP A 804 -15.57 23.82 13.39
N THR A 805 -15.79 24.70 14.38
CA THR A 805 -15.64 24.30 15.79
C THR A 805 -16.73 23.32 16.23
N ALA A 806 -17.94 23.35 15.66
CA ALA A 806 -18.96 22.32 15.88
C ALA A 806 -18.58 20.98 15.22
N PHE A 807 -18.02 21.00 14.01
CA PHE A 807 -17.48 19.83 13.34
C PHE A 807 -16.28 19.24 14.10
N ALA A 808 -15.33 20.07 14.53
CA ALA A 808 -14.19 19.68 15.35
C ALA A 808 -14.66 19.09 16.70
N LYS A 809 -15.64 19.69 17.38
CA LYS A 809 -16.23 19.11 18.61
C LYS A 809 -16.86 17.74 18.38
N ARG A 810 -17.56 17.54 17.25
CA ARG A 810 -18.10 16.21 16.86
C ARG A 810 -16.97 15.20 16.57
N LYS A 811 -15.94 15.61 15.81
CA LYS A 811 -14.76 14.78 15.47
C LYS A 811 -13.96 14.43 16.72
N ILE A 812 -13.83 15.34 17.69
CA ILE A 812 -13.20 15.09 18.99
C ILE A 812 -14.06 14.12 19.83
N ALA A 813 -15.39 14.27 19.83
CA ALA A 813 -16.28 13.34 20.54
C ALA A 813 -16.15 11.90 20.00
N THR A 814 -16.22 11.70 18.68
CA THR A 814 -16.06 10.36 18.08
C THR A 814 -14.63 9.82 18.22
N LEU A 815 -13.60 10.68 18.17
CA LEU A 815 -12.23 10.26 18.48
C LEU A 815 -12.05 9.85 19.94
N MET A 816 -12.65 10.55 20.91
CA MET A 816 -12.63 10.14 22.32
C MET A 816 -13.34 8.81 22.55
N GLU A 817 -14.48 8.60 21.89
CA GLU A 817 -15.22 7.32 21.92
C GLU A 817 -14.36 6.18 21.36
N ASN A 818 -13.80 6.35 20.15
CA ASN A 818 -12.87 5.40 19.54
C ASN A 818 -11.61 5.14 20.41
N ILE A 819 -11.07 6.16 21.07
CA ILE A 819 -9.92 6.03 21.99
C ILE A 819 -10.30 5.20 23.22
N GLU A 820 -11.48 5.40 23.81
CA GLU A 820 -11.91 4.60 24.95
C GLU A 820 -12.31 3.17 24.54
N GLU A 821 -12.96 2.96 23.40
CA GLU A 821 -13.22 1.63 22.83
C GLU A 821 -11.91 0.85 22.61
N THR A 822 -10.94 1.44 21.89
CA THR A 822 -9.65 0.80 21.64
C THR A 822 -8.86 0.56 22.93
N LYS A 823 -8.99 1.42 23.96
CA LYS A 823 -8.50 1.13 25.32
C LYS A 823 -9.23 -0.08 25.96
N THR A 824 -10.56 -0.24 25.83
CA THR A 824 -11.26 -1.44 26.32
C THR A 824 -10.75 -2.71 25.64
N GLY A 825 -10.59 -2.69 24.31
CA GLY A 825 -10.09 -3.80 23.52
C GLY A 825 -8.63 -4.14 23.86
N ARG A 826 -7.78 -3.12 24.04
CA ARG A 826 -6.38 -3.29 24.47
C ARG A 826 -6.28 -3.91 25.86
N GLN A 827 -7.13 -3.50 26.82
CA GLN A 827 -7.18 -4.13 28.14
C GLN A 827 -7.60 -5.60 28.03
N ARG A 828 -8.71 -5.91 27.36
CA ARG A 828 -9.19 -7.30 27.17
C ARG A 828 -8.14 -8.19 26.51
N ASN A 829 -7.41 -7.67 25.52
CA ASN A 829 -6.31 -8.37 24.86
C ASN A 829 -5.11 -8.57 25.79
N LEU A 830 -4.78 -7.60 26.65
CA LEU A 830 -3.71 -7.71 27.65
C LEU A 830 -4.06 -8.76 28.72
N GLU A 831 -5.29 -8.75 29.23
CA GLU A 831 -5.77 -9.74 30.21
C GLU A 831 -5.74 -11.17 29.62
N LEU A 832 -6.20 -11.33 28.37
CA LEU A 832 -6.11 -12.60 27.64
C LEU A 832 -4.66 -13.03 27.37
N LEU A 833 -3.75 -12.08 27.10
CA LEU A 833 -2.32 -12.35 26.94
C LEU A 833 -1.69 -12.83 28.25
N VAL A 834 -1.96 -12.14 29.37
CA VAL A 834 -1.50 -12.54 30.71
C VAL A 834 -2.05 -13.92 31.08
N LEU A 835 -3.31 -14.21 30.74
CA LEU A 835 -3.91 -15.54 30.94
C LEU A 835 -3.14 -16.61 30.16
N LYS A 836 -2.89 -16.38 28.86
CA LYS A 836 -2.09 -17.27 28.01
C LYS A 836 -0.64 -17.44 28.51
N GLN A 837 0.01 -16.37 28.95
CA GLN A 837 1.38 -16.40 29.50
C GLN A 837 1.47 -17.19 30.81
N LYS A 838 0.53 -16.99 31.74
CA LYS A 838 0.46 -17.79 32.98
C LYS A 838 0.19 -19.27 32.68
N LYS A 839 -0.71 -19.58 31.72
CA LYS A 839 -0.98 -20.94 31.27
C LYS A 839 0.25 -21.61 30.62
N LEU A 840 0.98 -20.86 29.79
CA LEU A 840 2.26 -21.29 29.21
C LEU A 840 3.32 -21.55 30.29
N LYS A 841 3.42 -20.70 31.32
CA LYS A 841 4.34 -20.91 32.45
C LYS A 841 4.05 -22.25 33.14
N VAL A 842 2.79 -22.50 33.52
CA VAL A 842 2.36 -23.77 34.14
C VAL A 842 2.70 -24.99 33.28
N TYR A 843 2.45 -24.94 31.96
CA TYR A 843 2.88 -26.01 31.06
C TYR A 843 4.41 -26.14 30.96
N SER A 844 5.16 -25.03 31.00
CA SER A 844 6.63 -25.06 30.95
C SER A 844 7.27 -25.63 32.22
N ASP A 845 6.64 -25.44 33.38
CA ASP A 845 7.09 -26.02 34.65
C ASP A 845 6.75 -27.52 34.70
N LEU A 846 5.54 -27.92 34.26
CA LEU A 846 5.16 -29.32 34.05
C LEU A 846 6.13 -30.05 33.10
N ALA A 847 6.48 -29.44 31.97
CA ALA A 847 7.43 -29.99 30.99
C ALA A 847 8.86 -30.13 31.55
N LYS A 848 9.22 -29.34 32.57
CA LYS A 848 10.49 -29.46 33.33
C LYS A 848 10.39 -30.44 34.51
N GLY A 849 9.34 -31.26 34.58
CA GLY A 849 9.09 -32.21 35.66
C GLY A 849 8.71 -31.57 37.01
N ARG A 850 8.57 -30.24 37.07
CA ARG A 850 8.18 -29.52 38.28
C ARG A 850 6.67 -29.60 38.42
N ARG A 851 6.16 -30.39 39.37
CA ARG A 851 4.74 -30.38 39.70
C ARG A 851 4.37 -29.00 40.27
N PRO A 852 3.44 -28.25 39.66
CA PRO A 852 2.93 -27.01 40.25
C PRO A 852 2.30 -27.28 41.62
N HIS A 853 2.31 -26.29 42.51
CA HIS A 853 1.72 -26.46 43.84
C HIS A 853 0.19 -26.32 43.76
N LEU A 854 -0.51 -27.46 43.61
CA LEU A 854 -1.97 -27.48 43.71
C LEU A 854 -2.40 -27.08 45.12
N ALA A 855 -3.20 -26.01 45.23
CA ALA A 855 -3.78 -25.60 46.52
C ALA A 855 -4.75 -26.64 47.11
N TYR A 856 -5.34 -27.49 46.25
CA TYR A 856 -6.30 -28.53 46.62
C TYR A 856 -5.83 -29.90 46.10
N ARG A 857 -5.86 -30.92 46.98
CA ARG A 857 -5.25 -32.24 46.70
C ARG A 857 -6.17 -33.24 45.99
N THR A 858 -7.45 -32.92 45.78
CA THR A 858 -8.44 -33.78 45.11
C THR A 858 -9.20 -33.01 44.04
N ASN A 859 -9.54 -33.68 42.93
CA ASN A 859 -10.27 -33.06 41.81
C ASN A 859 -11.66 -32.55 42.23
N GLU A 860 -12.31 -33.21 43.19
CA GLU A 860 -13.62 -32.81 43.73
C GLU A 860 -13.54 -31.45 44.44
N ALA A 861 -12.51 -31.23 45.26
CA ALA A 861 -12.29 -29.94 45.91
C ALA A 861 -11.98 -28.82 44.90
N ILE A 862 -11.26 -29.13 43.83
CA ILE A 862 -11.00 -28.18 42.72
C ILE A 862 -12.31 -27.83 42.00
N SER A 863 -13.18 -28.81 41.72
CA SER A 863 -14.48 -28.56 41.08
C SER A 863 -15.40 -27.72 41.95
N VAL A 864 -15.51 -28.05 43.24
CA VAL A 864 -16.35 -27.31 44.20
C VAL A 864 -15.88 -25.85 44.33
N GLU A 865 -14.58 -25.59 44.41
CA GLU A 865 -14.08 -24.21 44.50
C GLU A 865 -14.20 -23.45 43.17
N TYR A 866 -14.00 -24.14 42.04
CA TYR A 866 -14.25 -23.58 40.71
C TYR A 866 -15.72 -23.19 40.50
N ASP A 867 -16.68 -24.03 40.91
CA ASP A 867 -18.10 -23.72 40.78
C ASP A 867 -18.54 -22.60 41.75
N LYS A 868 -17.98 -22.49 42.96
CA LYS A 868 -18.14 -21.29 43.81
C LYS A 868 -17.60 -20.04 43.13
N GLN A 869 -16.39 -20.09 42.58
CA GLN A 869 -15.73 -18.94 41.96
C GLN A 869 -16.47 -18.49 40.69
N LYS A 870 -17.02 -19.45 39.93
CA LYS A 870 -17.92 -19.24 38.80
C LYS A 870 -19.27 -18.62 39.22
N GLN A 871 -19.86 -19.07 40.33
CA GLN A 871 -21.07 -18.44 40.89
C GLN A 871 -20.79 -17.00 41.33
N LEU A 872 -19.68 -16.74 42.02
CA LEU A 872 -19.23 -15.39 42.40
C LEU A 872 -19.00 -14.49 41.18
N ASN A 873 -18.28 -14.96 40.16
CA ASN A 873 -18.09 -14.20 38.92
C ASN A 873 -19.43 -13.91 38.23
N ASN A 874 -20.36 -14.86 38.17
CA ASN A 874 -21.70 -14.62 37.60
C ASN A 874 -22.48 -13.56 38.41
N SER A 875 -22.45 -13.62 39.75
CA SER A 875 -23.06 -12.58 40.58
C SER A 875 -22.44 -11.19 40.35
N LEU A 876 -21.11 -11.12 40.22
CA LEU A 876 -20.40 -9.88 39.94
C LEU A 876 -20.64 -9.36 38.51
N ILE A 877 -20.82 -10.25 37.52
CA ILE A 877 -21.23 -9.90 36.15
C ILE A 877 -22.64 -9.28 36.18
N ASN A 878 -23.60 -9.91 36.86
CA ASN A 878 -24.95 -9.38 36.99
C ASN A 878 -24.96 -8.00 37.70
N ILE A 879 -24.12 -7.81 38.72
CA ILE A 879 -23.95 -6.50 39.38
C ILE A 879 -23.35 -5.47 38.41
N ALA A 880 -22.33 -5.83 37.62
CA ALA A 880 -21.75 -4.95 36.62
C ALA A 880 -22.73 -4.62 35.47
N GLU A 881 -23.62 -5.54 35.10
CA GLU A 881 -24.63 -5.35 34.06
C GLU A 881 -25.82 -4.51 34.54
N ASN A 882 -26.21 -4.63 35.82
CA ASN A 882 -27.14 -3.69 36.44
C ASN A 882 -26.53 -2.28 36.52
N LEU A 883 -25.29 -2.16 36.99
CA LEU A 883 -24.58 -0.86 37.05
C LEU A 883 -24.38 -0.23 35.66
N LEU A 884 -24.29 -1.02 34.59
CA LEU A 884 -24.27 -0.53 33.21
C LEU A 884 -25.59 0.13 32.80
N SER A 885 -26.72 -0.35 33.32
CA SER A 885 -28.04 0.27 33.15
C SER A 885 -28.20 1.52 34.01
N ASP A 886 -27.73 1.47 35.27
CA ASP A 886 -27.89 2.56 36.24
C ASP A 886 -26.96 3.76 35.94
N PHE A 887 -25.78 3.52 35.36
CA PHE A 887 -24.77 4.57 35.10
C PHE A 887 -24.24 4.58 33.64
N PRO A 888 -25.04 5.02 32.65
CA PRO A 888 -24.64 5.11 31.25
C PRO A 888 -23.35 5.92 30.99
N LEU A 889 -23.07 6.93 31.83
CA LEU A 889 -21.85 7.75 31.76
C LEU A 889 -20.55 6.97 32.08
N HIS A 890 -20.64 5.73 32.55
CA HIS A 890 -19.49 4.89 32.94
C HIS A 890 -19.41 3.58 32.15
N VAL A 891 -20.15 3.46 31.03
CA VAL A 891 -20.24 2.24 30.20
C VAL A 891 -18.88 1.64 29.87
N GLN A 892 -17.89 2.43 29.45
CA GLN A 892 -16.57 1.91 29.06
C GLN A 892 -15.75 1.39 30.25
N VAL A 893 -15.93 1.95 31.45
CA VAL A 893 -15.26 1.48 32.69
C VAL A 893 -15.91 0.20 33.20
N LEU A 894 -17.24 0.16 33.25
CA LEU A 894 -17.99 -1.02 33.68
C LEU A 894 -17.85 -2.18 32.67
N THR A 895 -17.76 -1.88 31.36
CA THR A 895 -17.45 -2.86 30.31
C THR A 895 -16.03 -3.42 30.46
N ARG A 896 -15.04 -2.62 30.87
CA ARG A 896 -13.69 -3.14 31.22
C ARG A 896 -13.77 -4.15 32.35
N ILE A 897 -14.46 -3.82 33.45
CA ILE A 897 -14.65 -4.73 34.60
C ILE A 897 -15.41 -6.01 34.18
N SER A 898 -16.47 -5.87 33.37
CA SER A 898 -17.24 -7.01 32.83
C SER A 898 -16.37 -7.94 31.97
N ASN A 899 -15.47 -7.40 31.14
CA ASN A 899 -14.51 -8.20 30.36
C ASN A 899 -13.57 -9.00 31.28
N THR A 900 -13.04 -8.38 32.35
CA THR A 900 -12.15 -9.07 33.30
C THR A 900 -12.86 -10.21 34.03
N LEU A 901 -14.13 -10.01 34.42
CA LEU A 901 -14.95 -11.03 35.10
C LEU A 901 -15.40 -12.18 34.18
N LYS A 902 -15.60 -11.89 32.88
CA LYS A 902 -15.98 -12.88 31.85
C LYS A 902 -14.83 -13.76 31.36
N LEU A 903 -13.59 -13.51 31.80
CA LEU A 903 -12.45 -14.40 31.56
C LEU A 903 -12.47 -15.58 32.56
N PRO A 904 -12.27 -16.83 32.11
CA PRO A 904 -12.36 -18.00 33.00
C PRO A 904 -11.19 -18.07 33.98
N LEU A 905 -11.48 -17.84 35.26
CA LEU A 905 -10.52 -17.91 36.37
C LEU A 905 -10.15 -19.36 36.72
N LEU A 906 -9.13 -19.90 36.04
CA LEU A 906 -8.39 -21.08 36.48
C LEU A 906 -7.05 -20.69 37.12
N TYR A 907 -7.13 -19.97 38.25
CA TYR A 907 -5.97 -19.52 39.03
C TYR A 907 -6.06 -19.90 40.52
N LEU A 908 -6.09 -21.21 40.77
CA LEU A 908 -5.90 -21.81 42.11
C LEU A 908 -4.54 -22.53 42.20
N TYR A 909 -3.50 -21.81 41.76
CA TYR A 909 -2.09 -22.13 41.91
C TYR A 909 -1.38 -20.87 42.43
N LYS A 910 -0.63 -21.00 43.54
CA LYS A 910 0.27 -19.96 44.07
C LYS A 910 1.68 -20.17 43.52
#